data_AF-A0A924RBP1-F1
#
_entry.id   AF-A0A924RBP1-F1
#
_cell.length_a   1.000
_cell.length_b   1.000
_cell.length_c   1.000
_cell.angle_alpha   90.00
_cell.angle_beta   90.00
_cell.angle_gamma   90.00
#
_symmetry.space_group_name_H-M   'P 1'
#
loop_
_entity.id
_entity.type
_entity.pdbx_description
1 polymer ?
#
loop_
_entity_poly.entity_id
_entity_poly.type
_entity_poly.pdbx_seq_one_letter_code
_entity_poly.pdbx_strand_id
1 'polypeptide(L)'
;MAIAVTDPLAELAAAHGVATRYEGSDRRPIDVDESIVIAVLGQLGVDAGSADEIARELDAVRAAQSRHGVLAPTVVMTRGSTKDLGVAARVVLEDGSVIDVGRRLPDDLPLGWHRLQTADQDVTLVVAPRRMAEVPRSWGWMLQLYALKSTDSWGMGDYGDLAEMARRSGSEQGAGVLLVNPVQAFVPSHPLERSPYSPSSRRFANPLYLRVTATSVYAAAGDATHDRVLALAPDQDTELIDYDAVWEAKLAALETLWPHRDERQTEAVEQRDADLDDFATFAALAEVHGADWRQWPEELRDPSGEAVREARSALAERIGFHAWLQLLCREQLDAARDAARDVGMSVGIVHDLPVGVHPGGADAWALQDVFASDVRVGCPADAFNPLGQDWGLPPWRPDALAEAGYAPFRDVVRSVLRHADGIRIDHVAGLWRLWWIPPGEPAHRGTYVHYDAEVMLGVLLLEAHRAGAIVVGEDLGTVEDVVTDTMHERGILSSAVLWFERAWDEPGQPHTRPQDWEPETMASISTHDLPTVAGWLRDERVRVQAELGLLDGPADDAFAAAAKDREALFDLLRHEGVSTDDPIVALHAVIAPAASRLVLSSPADAVGQVRQPNLPGTVNEYPNWRIRLPVDLDAFFTDDRVRAAVAPLREARPRGSSSE
;
A
#
# COMPACT_ATOMS: atom_id res chain seq x y z
N MET A 1 -30.17 9.07 -21.20
CA MET A 1 -30.04 10.52 -21.46
C MET A 1 -29.61 11.13 -20.15
N ALA A 2 -28.31 11.34 -19.96
CA ALA A 2 -27.78 12.02 -18.79
C ALA A 2 -28.34 13.44 -18.79
N ILE A 3 -29.08 13.79 -17.74
CA ILE A 3 -29.54 15.16 -17.51
C ILE A 3 -28.26 15.92 -17.16
N ALA A 4 -27.91 16.93 -17.96
CA ALA A 4 -26.75 17.77 -17.70
C ALA A 4 -26.87 18.32 -16.27
N VAL A 5 -25.86 18.03 -15.43
CA VAL A 5 -25.75 18.53 -14.06
C VAL A 5 -26.03 20.03 -14.07
N THR A 6 -27.05 20.46 -13.32
CA THR A 6 -27.41 21.89 -13.26
C THR A 6 -26.21 22.69 -12.73
N ASP A 7 -25.98 23.90 -13.28
CA ASP A 7 -24.84 24.76 -12.93
C ASP A 7 -24.63 24.91 -11.39
N PRO A 8 -25.69 25.05 -10.55
CA PRO A 8 -25.52 25.11 -9.09
C PRO A 8 -25.00 23.81 -8.46
N LEU A 9 -25.47 22.64 -8.91
CA LEU A 9 -24.98 21.37 -8.37
C LEU A 9 -23.52 21.14 -8.74
N ALA A 10 -23.12 21.54 -9.95
CA ALA A 10 -21.72 21.44 -10.37
C ALA A 10 -20.81 22.38 -9.56
N GLU A 11 -21.26 23.60 -9.26
CA GLU A 11 -20.55 24.53 -8.37
C GLU A 11 -20.41 23.95 -6.96
N LEU A 12 -21.48 23.36 -6.42
CA LEU A 12 -21.45 22.74 -5.09
C LEU A 12 -20.52 21.53 -5.05
N ALA A 13 -20.62 20.64 -6.04
CA ALA A 13 -19.73 19.48 -6.18
C ALA A 13 -18.26 19.91 -6.24
N ALA A 14 -17.93 20.92 -7.04
CA ALA A 14 -16.57 21.44 -7.15
C ALA A 14 -16.04 22.01 -5.82
N ALA A 15 -16.89 22.68 -5.03
CA ALA A 15 -16.51 23.20 -3.71
C ALA A 15 -16.13 22.11 -2.69
N HIS A 16 -16.63 20.89 -2.88
CA HIS A 16 -16.35 19.72 -2.05
C HIS A 16 -15.43 18.70 -2.74
N GLY A 17 -14.80 19.06 -3.86
CA GLY A 17 -13.85 18.20 -4.58
C GLY A 17 -14.50 17.00 -5.29
N VAL A 18 -15.82 17.01 -5.50
CA VAL A 18 -16.56 15.93 -6.17
C VAL A 18 -16.60 16.20 -7.68
N ALA A 19 -16.09 15.27 -8.46
CA ALA A 19 -16.07 15.40 -9.92
C ALA A 19 -17.48 15.20 -10.50
N THR A 20 -17.86 16.06 -11.45
CA THR A 20 -19.09 15.93 -12.25
C THR A 20 -18.83 15.41 -13.65
N ARG A 21 -17.54 15.28 -14.02
CA ARG A 21 -17.08 14.61 -15.23
C ARG A 21 -15.71 13.97 -14.96
N TYR A 22 -15.36 12.96 -15.75
CA TYR A 22 -14.02 12.38 -15.76
C TYR A 22 -13.62 11.95 -17.17
N GLU A 23 -12.37 11.58 -17.37
CA GLU A 23 -11.87 11.02 -18.62
C GLU A 23 -11.87 9.50 -18.56
N GLY A 24 -12.54 8.84 -19.51
CA GLY A 24 -12.55 7.40 -19.65
C GLY A 24 -11.23 6.86 -20.21
N SER A 25 -11.05 5.54 -20.16
CA SER A 25 -9.84 4.87 -20.70
C SER A 25 -9.61 5.10 -22.20
N ASP A 26 -10.64 5.49 -22.96
CA ASP A 26 -10.56 5.88 -24.37
C ASP A 26 -10.26 7.39 -24.58
N ARG A 27 -9.86 8.08 -23.50
CA ARG A 27 -9.60 9.52 -23.43
C ARG A 27 -10.81 10.41 -23.76
N ARG A 28 -12.03 9.88 -23.63
CA ARG A 28 -13.25 10.67 -23.83
C ARG A 28 -13.82 11.16 -22.49
N PRO A 29 -14.36 12.39 -22.46
CA PRO A 29 -15.05 12.88 -21.27
C PRO A 29 -16.36 12.13 -21.06
N ILE A 30 -16.62 11.73 -19.82
CA ILE A 30 -17.85 11.09 -19.35
C ILE A 30 -18.47 11.98 -18.27
N ASP A 31 -19.71 12.38 -18.48
CA ASP A 31 -20.48 13.11 -17.47
C ASP A 31 -20.99 12.13 -16.40
N VAL A 32 -20.91 12.55 -15.14
CA VAL A 32 -21.38 11.78 -13.99
C VAL A 32 -22.87 12.03 -13.81
N ASP A 33 -23.63 10.96 -13.56
CA ASP A 33 -25.06 11.10 -13.28
C ASP A 33 -25.29 11.96 -12.03
N GLU A 34 -26.24 12.90 -12.12
CA GLU A 34 -26.61 13.82 -11.03
C GLU A 34 -26.93 13.08 -9.71
N SER A 35 -27.60 11.94 -9.78
CA SER A 35 -27.92 11.15 -8.59
C SER A 35 -26.67 10.62 -7.87
N ILE A 36 -25.60 10.34 -8.60
CA ILE A 36 -24.31 9.88 -8.04
C ILE A 36 -23.60 11.05 -7.38
N VAL A 37 -23.59 12.23 -8.02
CA VAL A 37 -23.03 13.45 -7.42
C VAL A 37 -23.72 13.77 -6.10
N ILE A 38 -25.07 13.74 -6.07
CA ILE A 38 -25.86 13.97 -4.85
C ILE A 38 -25.56 12.91 -3.78
N ALA A 39 -25.50 11.62 -4.17
CA ALA A 39 -25.22 10.55 -3.23
C ALA A 39 -23.84 10.69 -2.59
N VAL A 40 -22.81 11.05 -3.36
CA VAL A 40 -21.44 11.26 -2.86
C VAL A 40 -21.34 12.51 -2.01
N LEU A 41 -22.00 13.62 -2.37
CA LEU A 41 -22.12 14.81 -1.52
C LEU A 41 -22.74 14.48 -0.16
N GLY A 42 -23.77 13.63 -0.13
CA GLY A 42 -24.37 13.16 1.12
C GLY A 42 -23.39 12.41 2.03
N GLN A 43 -22.42 11.69 1.45
CA GLN A 43 -21.35 11.00 2.21
C GLN A 43 -20.31 11.97 2.80
N LEU A 44 -20.29 13.21 2.30
CA LEU A 44 -19.52 14.32 2.86
C LEU A 44 -20.36 15.20 3.81
N GLY A 45 -21.59 14.78 4.14
CA GLY A 45 -22.50 15.53 5.00
C GLY A 45 -23.13 16.76 4.34
N VAL A 46 -23.20 16.80 3.00
CA VAL A 46 -23.74 17.93 2.24
C VAL A 46 -25.14 17.60 1.71
N ASP A 47 -26.13 18.40 2.10
CA ASP A 47 -27.51 18.25 1.63
C ASP A 47 -27.67 18.79 0.20
N ALA A 48 -27.85 17.88 -0.77
CA ALA A 48 -28.01 18.22 -2.20
C ALA A 48 -29.26 17.61 -2.84
N GLY A 49 -30.25 17.19 -2.04
CA GLY A 49 -31.44 16.46 -2.51
C GLY A 49 -32.46 17.33 -3.27
N SER A 50 -32.36 18.65 -3.17
CA SER A 50 -33.26 19.62 -3.79
C SER A 50 -32.56 20.94 -4.11
N ALA A 51 -33.14 21.74 -5.01
CA ALA A 51 -32.59 23.04 -5.39
C ALA A 51 -32.45 24.02 -4.19
N ASP A 52 -33.37 23.97 -3.23
CA ASP A 52 -33.35 24.83 -2.03
C ASP A 52 -32.23 24.41 -1.05
N GLU A 53 -31.92 23.11 -0.98
CA GLU A 53 -30.79 22.59 -0.20
C GLU A 53 -29.47 22.97 -0.85
N ILE A 54 -29.34 22.73 -2.17
CA ILE A 54 -28.14 23.12 -2.95
C ILE A 54 -27.85 24.62 -2.80
N ALA A 55 -28.87 25.47 -2.92
CA ALA A 55 -28.70 26.92 -2.76
C ALA A 55 -28.22 27.30 -1.35
N ARG A 56 -28.74 26.64 -0.32
CA ARG A 56 -28.35 26.88 1.08
C ARG A 56 -26.91 26.47 1.35
N GLU A 57 -26.50 25.30 0.87
CA GLU A 57 -25.12 24.82 1.00
C GLU A 57 -24.14 25.71 0.23
N LEU A 58 -24.49 26.12 -0.99
CA LEU A 58 -23.69 27.09 -1.75
C LEU A 58 -23.55 28.43 -1.03
N ASP A 59 -24.61 28.95 -0.42
CA ASP A 59 -24.54 30.17 0.37
C ASP A 59 -23.60 30.00 1.59
N ALA A 60 -23.60 28.83 2.23
CA ALA A 60 -22.67 28.51 3.31
C ALA A 60 -21.21 28.42 2.83
N VAL A 61 -20.96 27.75 1.69
CA VAL A 61 -19.65 27.67 1.04
C VAL A 61 -19.13 29.06 0.69
N ARG A 62 -19.93 29.88 0.02
CA ARG A 62 -19.57 31.25 -0.37
C ARG A 62 -19.34 32.15 0.86
N ALA A 63 -20.14 31.97 1.91
CA ALA A 63 -19.92 32.66 3.18
C ALA A 63 -18.65 32.20 3.90
N ALA A 64 -18.22 30.95 3.75
CA ALA A 64 -16.92 30.47 4.25
C ALA A 64 -15.76 31.03 3.44
N GLN A 65 -15.81 30.94 2.10
CA GLN A 65 -14.76 31.40 1.19
C GLN A 65 -14.54 32.92 1.21
N SER A 66 -15.57 33.70 1.49
CA SER A 66 -15.48 35.16 1.59
C SER A 66 -14.87 35.66 2.91
N ARG A 67 -14.67 34.79 3.90
CA ARG A 67 -14.00 35.17 5.16
C ARG A 67 -12.52 35.38 4.91
N HIS A 68 -12.10 36.63 5.04
CA HIS A 68 -10.70 36.99 4.92
C HIS A 68 -9.94 36.60 6.19
N GLY A 69 -8.74 36.05 6.01
CA GLY A 69 -7.83 35.71 7.10
C GLY A 69 -8.17 34.40 7.82
N VAL A 70 -9.05 33.57 7.24
CA VAL A 70 -9.26 32.19 7.68
C VAL A 70 -8.32 31.27 6.93
N LEU A 71 -7.52 30.51 7.67
CA LEU A 71 -6.62 29.49 7.14
C LEU A 71 -7.34 28.15 7.00
N ALA A 72 -6.89 27.33 6.05
CA ALA A 72 -7.27 25.93 5.96
C ALA A 72 -6.85 25.19 7.26
N PRO A 73 -7.55 24.11 7.65
CA PRO A 73 -7.23 23.34 8.86
C PRO A 73 -5.80 22.81 8.91
N THR A 74 -5.20 22.58 7.74
CA THR A 74 -3.80 22.26 7.56
C THR A 74 -3.19 23.11 6.47
N VAL A 75 -2.00 23.64 6.72
CA VAL A 75 -1.20 24.40 5.75
C VAL A 75 0.09 23.62 5.49
N VAL A 76 0.39 23.35 4.22
CA VAL A 76 1.70 22.82 3.82
C VAL A 76 2.58 23.92 3.23
N MET A 77 3.87 23.84 3.51
CA MET A 77 4.92 24.67 2.90
C MET A 77 6.09 23.78 2.47
N THR A 78 6.63 24.03 1.28
CA THR A 78 7.90 23.44 0.87
C THR A 78 9.05 24.23 1.48
N ARG A 79 10.02 23.56 2.11
CA ARG A 79 11.22 24.24 2.64
C ARG A 79 11.97 25.00 1.53
N GLY A 80 12.37 26.24 1.83
CA GLY A 80 13.00 27.14 0.87
C GLY A 80 12.01 27.93 0.01
N SER A 81 10.70 27.87 0.27
CA SER A 81 9.70 28.76 -0.32
C SER A 81 9.02 29.64 0.71
N THR A 82 8.48 30.78 0.30
CA THR A 82 7.65 31.64 1.17
C THR A 82 6.18 31.40 0.90
N LYS A 83 5.32 31.47 1.92
CA LYS A 83 3.86 31.34 1.77
C LYS A 83 3.14 32.54 2.37
N ASP A 84 2.33 33.23 1.57
CA ASP A 84 1.48 34.31 2.06
C ASP A 84 0.27 33.72 2.81
N LEU A 85 0.04 34.16 4.03
CA LEU A 85 -1.04 33.66 4.88
C LEU A 85 -2.29 34.53 4.79
N GLY A 86 -2.19 35.77 4.32
CA GLY A 86 -3.31 36.70 4.34
C GLY A 86 -3.79 37.11 5.75
N VAL A 87 -3.13 36.64 6.82
CA VAL A 87 -3.43 36.94 8.23
C VAL A 87 -2.15 36.93 9.05
N ALA A 88 -2.07 37.76 10.08
CA ALA A 88 -0.92 37.77 10.99
C ALA A 88 -0.93 36.50 11.86
N ALA A 89 0.21 35.82 11.95
CA ALA A 89 0.34 34.55 12.65
C ALA A 89 1.69 34.45 13.37
N ARG A 90 1.73 33.53 14.34
CA ARG A 90 2.95 33.00 14.94
C ARG A 90 3.05 31.50 14.64
N VAL A 91 4.25 31.01 14.46
CA VAL A 91 4.54 29.58 14.33
C VAL A 91 5.07 29.07 15.66
N VAL A 92 4.43 28.06 16.23
CA VAL A 92 5.00 27.21 17.27
C VAL A 92 5.65 26.03 16.56
N LEU A 93 6.98 26.01 16.56
CA LEU A 93 7.77 24.94 15.97
C LEU A 93 7.58 23.63 16.74
N GLU A 94 8.00 22.53 16.11
CA GLU A 94 7.85 21.17 16.66
C GLU A 94 8.62 20.99 17.98
N ASP A 95 9.72 21.73 18.14
CA ASP A 95 10.52 21.75 19.37
C ASP A 95 9.94 22.66 20.48
N GLY A 96 8.80 23.31 20.21
CA GLY A 96 8.11 24.22 21.12
C GLY A 96 8.58 25.67 21.06
N SER A 97 9.59 26.00 20.25
CA SER A 97 10.01 27.40 20.05
C SER A 97 8.96 28.18 19.24
N VAL A 98 8.91 29.50 19.44
CA VAL A 98 7.87 30.36 18.84
C VAL A 98 8.51 31.44 17.98
N ILE A 99 8.03 31.57 16.75
CA ILE A 99 8.48 32.56 15.77
C ILE A 99 7.28 33.42 15.35
N ASP A 100 7.40 34.75 15.47
CA ASP A 100 6.42 35.67 14.86
C ASP A 100 6.74 35.83 13.37
N VAL A 101 5.80 35.48 12.51
CA VAL A 101 5.97 35.47 11.05
C VAL A 101 5.15 36.56 10.37
N GLY A 102 4.42 37.39 11.12
CA GLY A 102 3.49 38.34 10.55
C GLY A 102 2.54 37.65 9.56
N ARG A 103 2.41 38.19 8.34
CA ARG A 103 1.47 37.69 7.31
C ARG A 103 2.08 36.69 6.33
N ARG A 104 3.34 36.27 6.51
CA ARG A 104 4.05 35.45 5.52
C ARG A 104 5.00 34.48 6.21
N LEU A 105 4.89 33.19 5.89
CA LEU A 105 5.87 32.20 6.32
C LEU A 105 7.21 32.46 5.62
N PRO A 106 8.32 32.55 6.38
CA PRO A 106 9.66 32.69 5.81
C PRO A 106 10.12 31.36 5.20
N ASP A 107 11.14 31.43 4.34
CA ASP A 107 11.66 30.28 3.59
C ASP A 107 12.61 29.37 4.40
N ASP A 108 13.03 29.82 5.59
CA ASP A 108 14.01 29.18 6.45
C ASP A 108 13.42 28.37 7.60
N LEU A 109 12.09 28.17 7.63
CA LEU A 109 11.45 27.29 8.62
C LEU A 109 12.04 25.87 8.55
N PRO A 110 12.30 25.23 9.71
CA PRO A 110 12.80 23.86 9.75
C PRO A 110 11.76 22.88 9.19
N LEU A 111 12.22 21.71 8.73
CA LEU A 111 11.30 20.62 8.36
C LEU A 111 10.58 20.11 9.60
N GLY A 112 9.27 19.90 9.52
CA GLY A 112 8.52 19.32 10.62
C GLY A 112 7.05 19.64 10.67
N TRP A 113 6.46 19.20 11.79
CA TRP A 113 5.09 19.41 12.19
C TRP A 113 5.03 20.57 13.18
N HIS A 114 4.44 21.67 12.76
CA HIS A 114 4.37 22.90 13.52
C HIS A 114 2.90 23.28 13.74
N ARG A 115 2.67 24.27 14.59
CA ARG A 115 1.36 24.88 14.78
C ARG A 115 1.40 26.33 14.32
N LEU A 116 0.44 26.70 13.49
CA LEU A 116 0.29 28.06 12.99
C LEU A 116 -0.88 28.72 13.71
N GLN A 117 -0.57 29.70 14.54
CA GLN A 117 -1.53 30.35 15.43
C GLN A 117 -1.82 31.77 14.96
N THR A 118 -3.08 32.05 14.67
CA THR A 118 -3.61 33.40 14.40
C THR A 118 -4.34 33.90 15.65
N ALA A 119 -5.04 35.04 15.55
CA ALA A 119 -5.89 35.51 16.64
C ALA A 119 -7.07 34.56 16.92
N ASP A 120 -7.57 33.88 15.88
CA ASP A 120 -8.84 33.14 15.92
C ASP A 120 -8.67 31.64 15.62
N GLN A 121 -7.49 31.20 15.17
CA GLN A 121 -7.24 29.81 14.76
C GLN A 121 -5.91 29.28 15.28
N ASP A 122 -5.86 27.97 15.50
CA ASP A 122 -4.65 27.18 15.71
C ASP A 122 -4.71 26.00 14.74
N VAL A 123 -3.91 26.05 13.67
CA VAL A 123 -3.95 25.07 12.57
C VAL A 123 -2.62 24.34 12.45
N THR A 124 -2.64 23.16 11.82
CA THR A 124 -1.42 22.38 11.57
C THR A 124 -0.61 23.04 10.44
N LEU A 125 0.69 23.18 10.62
CA LEU A 125 1.64 23.58 9.59
C LEU A 125 2.63 22.42 9.33
N VAL A 126 2.67 21.94 8.10
CA VAL A 126 3.64 20.94 7.65
C VAL A 126 4.70 21.62 6.79
N VAL A 127 5.96 21.57 7.22
CA VAL A 127 7.09 22.05 6.40
C VAL A 127 7.82 20.82 5.84
N ALA A 128 7.64 20.59 4.54
CA ALA A 128 8.10 19.39 3.84
C ALA A 128 9.34 19.67 2.96
N PRO A 129 10.19 18.67 2.68
CA PRO A 129 11.30 18.83 1.76
C PRO A 129 10.78 19.11 0.34
N ARG A 130 11.56 19.85 -0.46
CA ARG A 130 11.21 20.14 -1.85
C ARG A 130 11.20 18.90 -2.74
N ARG A 131 12.19 18.03 -2.52
CA ARG A 131 12.46 16.81 -3.29
C ARG A 131 13.18 15.81 -2.38
N MET A 132 12.94 14.52 -2.60
CA MET A 132 13.69 13.42 -1.99
C MET A 132 15.11 13.31 -2.55
N ALA A 133 15.96 12.58 -1.82
CA ALA A 133 17.30 12.24 -2.31
C ALA A 133 17.22 11.32 -3.54
N GLU A 134 18.23 11.41 -4.40
CA GLU A 134 18.33 10.58 -5.59
C GLU A 134 18.49 9.10 -5.21
N VAL A 135 17.69 8.23 -5.83
CA VAL A 135 17.73 6.79 -5.56
C VAL A 135 18.93 6.16 -6.28
N PRO A 136 19.76 5.35 -5.58
CA PRO A 136 20.88 4.67 -6.22
C PRO A 136 20.40 3.68 -7.27
N ARG A 137 21.17 3.53 -8.36
CA ARG A 137 20.90 2.49 -9.34
C ARG A 137 21.13 1.11 -8.74
N SER A 138 20.11 0.26 -8.75
CA SER A 138 20.18 -1.07 -8.15
C SER A 138 19.23 -2.06 -8.85
N TRP A 139 19.36 -3.33 -8.49
CA TRP A 139 18.39 -4.38 -8.81
C TRP A 139 18.02 -5.17 -7.55
N GLY A 140 16.91 -5.91 -7.62
CA GLY A 140 16.53 -6.83 -6.55
C GLY A 140 15.23 -7.57 -6.78
N TRP A 141 14.58 -7.98 -5.69
CA TRP A 141 13.41 -8.86 -5.73
C TRP A 141 12.13 -8.15 -5.28
N MET A 142 11.02 -8.40 -5.98
CA MET A 142 9.66 -8.12 -5.53
C MET A 142 9.07 -9.40 -4.92
N LEU A 143 8.88 -9.40 -3.60
CA LEU A 143 8.53 -10.56 -2.80
C LEU A 143 7.03 -10.57 -2.49
N GLN A 144 6.44 -11.74 -2.68
CA GLN A 144 5.27 -12.17 -1.94
C GLN A 144 5.78 -13.00 -0.76
N LEU A 145 5.99 -12.38 0.39
CA LEU A 145 6.63 -12.98 1.57
C LEU A 145 5.93 -14.28 1.99
N TYR A 146 4.61 -14.28 2.00
CA TYR A 146 3.82 -15.46 2.34
C TYR A 146 4.12 -16.68 1.45
N ALA A 147 4.57 -16.45 0.21
CA ALA A 147 4.84 -17.51 -0.76
C ALA A 147 6.19 -18.19 -0.54
N LEU A 148 7.08 -17.60 0.26
CA LEU A 148 8.35 -18.22 0.64
C LEU A 148 8.11 -19.45 1.54
N LYS A 149 9.10 -20.34 1.59
CA LYS A 149 9.15 -21.49 2.50
C LYS A 149 10.60 -21.76 2.86
N SER A 150 10.88 -21.99 4.13
CA SER A 150 12.12 -22.59 4.62
C SER A 150 11.80 -23.74 5.56
N THR A 151 12.82 -24.43 6.06
CA THR A 151 12.65 -25.52 7.03
C THR A 151 12.03 -25.05 8.34
N ASP A 152 12.21 -23.77 8.68
CA ASP A 152 11.75 -23.19 9.95
C ASP A 152 10.39 -22.47 9.81
N SER A 153 9.94 -22.21 8.58
CA SER A 153 8.66 -21.55 8.30
C SER A 153 7.48 -22.41 8.75
N TRP A 154 6.47 -21.80 9.36
CA TRP A 154 5.23 -22.51 9.70
C TRP A 154 4.20 -22.31 8.59
N GLY A 155 4.23 -23.19 7.58
CA GLY A 155 3.21 -23.26 6.53
C GLY A 155 3.15 -22.05 5.59
N MET A 156 3.94 -20.99 5.79
CA MET A 156 4.11 -19.82 4.90
C MET A 156 5.36 -19.05 5.30
N GLY A 157 5.88 -18.23 4.41
CA GLY A 157 7.03 -17.37 4.72
C GLY A 157 6.73 -16.37 5.84
N ASP A 158 7.74 -16.07 6.64
CA ASP A 158 7.66 -15.24 7.84
C ASP A 158 8.77 -14.17 7.90
N TYR A 159 8.79 -13.32 8.92
CA TYR A 159 9.80 -12.25 9.05
C TYR A 159 11.23 -12.80 9.20
N GLY A 160 11.40 -14.04 9.68
CA GLY A 160 12.70 -14.71 9.65
C GLY A 160 13.13 -15.05 8.23
N ASP A 161 12.20 -15.49 7.37
CA ASP A 161 12.46 -15.71 5.94
C ASP A 161 12.76 -14.39 5.23
N LEU A 162 12.11 -13.29 5.61
CA LEU A 162 12.42 -11.97 5.07
C LEU A 162 13.87 -11.55 5.41
N ALA A 163 14.28 -11.72 6.67
CA ALA A 163 15.65 -11.42 7.10
C ALA A 163 16.69 -12.28 6.36
N GLU A 164 16.40 -13.57 6.16
CA GLU A 164 17.31 -14.47 5.45
C GLU A 164 17.34 -14.18 3.95
N MET A 165 16.19 -13.88 3.34
CA MET A 165 16.09 -13.45 1.96
C MET A 165 16.90 -12.16 1.72
N ALA A 166 16.86 -11.20 2.66
CA ALA A 166 17.68 -9.99 2.62
C ALA A 166 19.17 -10.31 2.67
N ARG A 167 19.60 -11.10 3.67
CA ARG A 167 21.00 -11.47 3.90
C ARG A 167 21.61 -12.15 2.67
N ARG A 168 20.94 -13.18 2.14
CA ARG A 168 21.44 -14.00 1.03
C ARG A 168 21.31 -13.31 -0.32
N SER A 169 20.21 -12.60 -0.59
CA SER A 169 20.09 -11.81 -1.83
C SER A 169 21.19 -10.75 -1.90
N GLY A 170 21.49 -10.12 -0.77
CA GLY A 170 22.56 -9.15 -0.71
C GLY A 170 23.94 -9.78 -0.88
N SER A 171 24.30 -10.73 0.00
CA SER A 171 25.66 -11.27 0.07
C SER A 171 26.03 -12.22 -1.08
N GLU A 172 25.10 -13.06 -1.55
CA GLU A 172 25.37 -14.09 -2.56
C GLU A 172 25.10 -13.60 -4.00
N GLN A 173 24.06 -12.79 -4.19
CA GLN A 173 23.61 -12.36 -5.52
C GLN A 173 24.02 -10.92 -5.86
N GLY A 174 24.22 -10.08 -4.84
CA GLY A 174 24.52 -8.67 -5.05
C GLY A 174 23.28 -7.78 -5.20
N ALA A 175 22.08 -8.26 -4.87
CA ALA A 175 20.87 -7.45 -4.89
C ALA A 175 20.98 -6.28 -3.89
N GLY A 176 20.45 -5.12 -4.24
CA GLY A 176 20.49 -3.92 -3.38
C GLY A 176 19.13 -3.48 -2.87
N VAL A 177 18.04 -4.14 -3.27
CA VAL A 177 16.67 -3.79 -2.85
C VAL A 177 15.80 -5.06 -2.71
N LEU A 178 14.91 -5.06 -1.72
CA LEU A 178 13.76 -5.97 -1.68
C LEU A 178 12.49 -5.13 -1.58
N LEU A 179 11.50 -5.36 -2.44
CA LEU A 179 10.13 -4.87 -2.24
C LEU A 179 9.31 -6.01 -1.65
N VAL A 180 8.63 -5.79 -0.53
CA VAL A 180 7.78 -6.81 0.10
C VAL A 180 6.32 -6.39 0.03
N ASN A 181 5.43 -7.35 -0.26
CA ASN A 181 3.97 -7.15 -0.20
C ASN A 181 3.52 -6.53 1.13
N PRO A 182 2.30 -5.99 1.22
CA PRO A 182 1.79 -5.45 2.47
C PRO A 182 1.85 -6.50 3.60
N VAL A 183 2.44 -6.11 4.74
CA VAL A 183 2.55 -6.91 5.98
C VAL A 183 1.73 -6.29 7.11
N GLN A 184 0.68 -5.56 6.74
CA GLN A 184 -0.25 -4.86 7.61
C GLN A 184 -1.25 -5.82 8.26
N ALA A 185 -1.65 -5.52 9.50
CA ALA A 185 -2.41 -6.42 10.36
C ALA A 185 -3.76 -6.84 9.75
N PHE A 186 -4.15 -8.09 9.98
CA PHE A 186 -5.45 -8.66 9.61
C PHE A 186 -6.41 -8.61 10.81
N VAL A 187 -7.69 -8.97 10.60
CA VAL A 187 -8.66 -9.11 11.69
C VAL A 187 -8.52 -10.52 12.30
N PRO A 188 -8.23 -10.68 13.61
CA PRO A 188 -7.97 -11.99 14.22
C PRO A 188 -9.26 -12.81 14.43
N SER A 189 -9.95 -13.13 13.34
CA SER A 189 -11.18 -13.91 13.30
C SER A 189 -11.20 -14.77 12.06
N HIS A 190 -11.77 -15.97 12.17
CA HIS A 190 -11.94 -16.88 11.04
C HIS A 190 -13.19 -16.54 10.20
N PRO A 191 -13.17 -16.83 8.88
CA PRO A 191 -11.97 -17.18 8.10
C PRO A 191 -11.04 -15.97 7.95
N LEU A 192 -9.74 -16.21 7.86
CA LEU A 192 -8.77 -15.13 7.71
C LEU A 192 -8.84 -14.47 6.34
N GLU A 193 -8.71 -13.14 6.35
CA GLU A 193 -8.44 -12.37 5.16
C GLU A 193 -7.08 -12.76 4.58
N ARG A 194 -7.09 -13.10 3.28
CA ARG A 194 -5.92 -13.59 2.55
C ARG A 194 -5.24 -12.46 1.79
N SER A 195 -6.01 -11.45 1.39
CA SER A 195 -5.51 -10.32 0.64
C SER A 195 -4.68 -9.40 1.53
N PRO A 196 -3.40 -9.17 1.21
CA PRO A 196 -2.61 -8.17 1.91
C PRO A 196 -3.12 -6.73 1.64
N TYR A 197 -3.99 -6.55 0.64
CA TYR A 197 -4.59 -5.25 0.27
C TYR A 197 -5.91 -4.93 0.97
N SER A 198 -6.40 -5.84 1.82
CA SER A 198 -7.57 -5.61 2.69
C SER A 198 -7.21 -5.72 4.18
N PRO A 199 -6.15 -5.03 4.68
CA PRO A 199 -5.74 -5.18 6.06
C PRO A 199 -6.78 -4.59 7.03
N SER A 200 -6.84 -5.11 8.24
CA SER A 200 -7.58 -4.52 9.36
C SER A 200 -7.05 -3.14 9.76
N SER A 201 -5.74 -2.96 9.71
CA SER A 201 -5.08 -1.70 9.99
C SER A 201 -3.86 -1.52 9.11
N ARG A 202 -3.67 -0.31 8.56
CA ARG A 202 -2.42 0.04 7.85
C ARG A 202 -1.27 0.42 8.77
N ARG A 203 -1.55 0.62 10.07
CA ARG A 203 -0.59 1.06 11.07
C ARG A 203 0.11 -0.10 11.76
N PHE A 204 -0.60 -1.19 12.03
CA PHE A 204 -0.08 -2.30 12.82
C PHE A 204 0.42 -3.44 11.93
N ALA A 205 1.40 -4.19 12.43
CA ALA A 205 2.05 -5.27 11.69
C ALA A 205 1.28 -6.58 11.83
N ASN A 206 1.37 -7.43 10.83
CA ASN A 206 0.66 -8.71 10.78
C ASN A 206 1.39 -9.80 11.59
N PRO A 207 0.80 -10.30 12.70
CA PRO A 207 1.42 -11.34 13.52
C PRO A 207 1.46 -12.71 12.87
N LEU A 208 0.75 -12.93 11.75
CA LEU A 208 0.84 -14.16 10.98
C LEU A 208 2.24 -14.37 10.40
N TYR A 209 2.99 -13.31 10.15
CA TYR A 209 4.38 -13.38 9.69
C TYR A 209 5.39 -13.54 10.85
N LEU A 210 4.97 -13.72 12.11
CA LEU A 210 5.94 -14.02 13.17
C LEU A 210 6.57 -15.39 12.98
N ARG A 211 7.90 -15.46 13.06
CA ARG A 211 8.61 -16.71 13.31
C ARG A 211 8.63 -16.98 14.81
N VAL A 212 7.71 -17.82 15.29
CA VAL A 212 7.55 -18.11 16.72
C VAL A 212 8.86 -18.57 17.36
N THR A 213 9.61 -19.45 16.69
CA THR A 213 10.86 -20.03 17.17
C THR A 213 12.06 -19.07 17.16
N ALA A 214 11.93 -17.90 16.52
CA ALA A 214 12.96 -16.85 16.51
C ALA A 214 12.63 -15.69 17.46
N THR A 215 11.62 -15.83 18.31
CA THR A 215 11.31 -14.84 19.33
C THR A 215 12.25 -14.96 20.54
N SER A 216 12.57 -13.83 21.16
CA SER A 216 13.34 -13.78 22.41
C SER A 216 12.68 -14.59 23.54
N VAL A 217 11.34 -14.56 23.59
CA VAL A 217 10.55 -15.35 24.56
C VAL A 217 10.70 -16.86 24.34
N TYR A 218 10.76 -17.33 23.09
CA TYR A 218 10.98 -18.74 22.80
C TYR A 218 12.39 -19.15 23.23
N ALA A 219 13.40 -18.34 22.89
CA ALA A 219 14.79 -18.60 23.28
C ALA A 219 14.97 -18.67 24.82
N ALA A 220 14.20 -17.90 25.58
CA ALA A 220 14.25 -17.90 27.05
C ALA A 220 13.43 -19.02 27.72
N ALA A 221 12.52 -19.66 26.99
CA ALA A 221 11.72 -20.76 27.50
C ALA A 221 12.56 -22.05 27.71
N GLY A 222 12.06 -22.97 28.53
CA GLY A 222 12.73 -24.27 28.76
C GLY A 222 12.28 -25.35 27.78
N ASP A 223 13.05 -26.45 27.69
CA ASP A 223 12.86 -27.56 26.74
C ASP A 223 11.40 -28.06 26.68
N ALA A 224 10.73 -28.20 27.82
CA ALA A 224 9.33 -28.66 27.85
C ALA A 224 8.35 -27.70 27.16
N THR A 225 8.61 -26.39 27.22
CA THR A 225 7.83 -25.38 26.47
C THR A 225 8.20 -25.42 25.00
N HIS A 226 9.48 -25.60 24.65
CA HIS A 226 9.92 -25.76 23.26
C HIS A 226 9.23 -26.95 22.59
N ASP A 227 9.24 -28.11 23.23
CA ASP A 227 8.60 -29.33 22.72
C ASP A 227 7.10 -29.11 22.46
N ARG A 228 6.41 -28.43 23.40
CA ARG A 228 4.99 -28.09 23.26
C ARG A 228 4.75 -27.15 22.09
N VAL A 229 5.58 -26.12 21.93
CA VAL A 229 5.47 -25.16 20.82
C VAL A 229 5.73 -25.86 19.49
N LEU A 230 6.80 -26.65 19.37
CA LEU A 230 7.14 -27.35 18.12
C LEU A 230 6.08 -28.38 17.73
N ALA A 231 5.43 -29.02 18.71
CA ALA A 231 4.33 -29.94 18.46
C ALA A 231 3.06 -29.28 17.87
N LEU A 232 2.96 -27.95 17.89
CA LEU A 232 1.84 -27.20 17.29
C LEU A 232 2.09 -26.81 15.83
N ALA A 233 3.30 -27.01 15.30
CA ALA A 233 3.62 -26.60 13.94
C ALA A 233 2.64 -27.22 12.92
N PRO A 234 2.08 -26.43 11.99
CA PRO A 234 1.11 -26.93 11.01
C PRO A 234 1.81 -27.75 9.92
N ASP A 235 1.03 -28.48 9.12
CA ASP A 235 1.54 -29.14 7.93
C ASP A 235 2.15 -28.13 6.96
N GLN A 236 3.37 -28.40 6.50
CA GLN A 236 4.11 -27.54 5.59
C GLN A 236 3.95 -27.96 4.11
N ASP A 237 3.38 -29.12 3.82
CA ASP A 237 3.35 -29.74 2.49
C ASP A 237 1.96 -29.65 1.82
N THR A 238 1.27 -28.53 2.01
CA THR A 238 0.01 -28.23 1.32
C THR A 238 0.26 -27.54 -0.04
N GLU A 239 -0.57 -27.83 -1.04
CA GLU A 239 -0.46 -27.20 -2.38
C GLU A 239 -0.66 -25.68 -2.33
N LEU A 240 -1.62 -25.23 -1.52
CA LEU A 240 -1.96 -23.84 -1.27
C LEU A 240 -1.75 -23.51 0.19
N ILE A 241 -1.43 -22.25 0.49
CA ILE A 241 -1.33 -21.77 1.87
C ILE A 241 -2.71 -21.87 2.55
N ASP A 242 -2.69 -22.45 3.74
CA ASP A 242 -3.82 -22.51 4.65
C ASP A 242 -3.59 -21.51 5.79
N TYR A 243 -4.11 -20.30 5.59
CA TYR A 243 -3.92 -19.19 6.52
C TYR A 243 -4.53 -19.50 7.89
N ASP A 244 -5.71 -20.12 7.92
CA ASP A 244 -6.42 -20.45 9.15
C ASP A 244 -5.61 -21.44 9.99
N ALA A 245 -5.13 -22.54 9.37
CA ALA A 245 -4.30 -23.53 10.06
C ALA A 245 -2.97 -22.95 10.57
N VAL A 246 -2.34 -22.06 9.79
CA VAL A 246 -1.12 -21.37 10.21
C VAL A 246 -1.39 -20.48 11.41
N TRP A 247 -2.47 -19.70 11.39
CA TRP A 247 -2.79 -18.79 12.48
C TRP A 247 -3.18 -19.53 13.75
N GLU A 248 -4.02 -20.56 13.67
CA GLU A 248 -4.39 -21.39 14.82
C GLU A 248 -3.15 -21.95 15.52
N ALA A 249 -2.21 -22.50 14.73
CA ALA A 249 -0.94 -23.01 15.24
C ALA A 249 -0.10 -21.91 15.90
N LYS A 250 0.13 -20.80 15.21
CA LYS A 250 0.96 -19.69 15.73
C LYS A 250 0.33 -19.07 16.97
N LEU A 251 -0.99 -18.87 16.99
CA LEU A 251 -1.71 -18.31 18.12
C LEU A 251 -1.56 -19.21 19.35
N ALA A 252 -1.81 -20.52 19.23
CA ALA A 252 -1.66 -21.47 20.33
C ALA A 252 -0.21 -21.52 20.87
N ALA A 253 0.78 -21.41 19.98
CA ALA A 253 2.18 -21.37 20.36
C ALA A 253 2.54 -20.07 21.09
N LEU A 254 2.07 -18.93 20.60
CA LEU A 254 2.27 -17.61 21.22
C LEU A 254 1.57 -17.51 22.58
N GLU A 255 0.37 -18.09 22.73
CA GLU A 255 -0.31 -18.20 24.03
C GLU A 255 0.46 -19.11 25.01
N THR A 256 1.07 -20.18 24.51
CA THR A 256 1.95 -21.04 25.32
C THR A 256 3.21 -20.28 25.77
N LEU A 257 3.72 -19.37 24.94
CA LEU A 257 4.89 -18.55 25.25
C LEU A 257 4.58 -17.32 26.10
N TRP A 258 3.33 -16.85 26.09
CA TRP A 258 2.90 -15.65 26.81
C TRP A 258 3.45 -15.66 28.25
N PRO A 259 3.23 -16.66 29.12
CA PRO A 259 3.74 -16.63 30.51
C PRO A 259 5.26 -16.52 30.69
N HIS A 260 6.05 -16.69 29.63
CA HIS A 260 7.52 -16.67 29.64
C HIS A 260 8.13 -15.31 29.25
N ARG A 261 7.31 -14.28 29.04
CA ARG A 261 7.79 -12.90 28.78
C ARG A 261 8.75 -12.42 29.85
N ASP A 262 9.72 -11.62 29.43
CA ASP A 262 10.60 -10.91 30.37
C ASP A 262 9.94 -9.63 30.93
N GLU A 263 10.62 -9.01 31.90
CA GLU A 263 10.18 -7.77 32.55
C GLU A 263 10.09 -6.61 31.55
N ARG A 264 11.04 -6.49 30.61
CA ARG A 264 11.05 -5.44 29.57
C ARG A 264 9.83 -5.54 28.65
N GLN A 265 9.48 -6.74 28.22
CA GLN A 265 8.30 -6.99 27.40
C GLN A 265 7.01 -6.69 28.16
N THR A 266 6.97 -7.05 29.45
CA THR A 266 5.82 -6.75 30.32
C THR A 266 5.64 -5.23 30.48
N GLU A 267 6.70 -4.50 30.81
CA GLU A 267 6.69 -3.04 30.91
C GLU A 267 6.28 -2.37 29.58
N ALA A 268 6.80 -2.85 28.44
CA ALA A 268 6.46 -2.30 27.14
C ALA A 268 4.97 -2.48 26.78
N VAL A 269 4.35 -3.58 27.22
CA VAL A 269 2.91 -3.82 27.06
C VAL A 269 2.09 -2.91 27.98
N GLU A 270 2.55 -2.71 29.22
CA GLU A 270 1.89 -1.82 30.19
C GLU A 270 1.99 -0.34 29.80
N GLN A 271 3.08 0.06 29.13
CA GLN A 271 3.35 1.42 28.67
C GLN A 271 2.90 1.69 27.22
N ARG A 272 2.07 0.82 26.65
CA ARG A 272 1.53 1.00 25.29
C ARG A 272 0.82 2.35 25.14
N ASP A 273 0.96 2.95 23.96
CA ASP A 273 0.25 4.18 23.62
C ASP A 273 -1.24 3.93 23.35
N ALA A 274 -2.01 5.02 23.23
CA ALA A 274 -3.45 4.96 23.03
C ALA A 274 -3.84 4.25 21.72
N ASP A 275 -3.07 4.44 20.65
CA ASP A 275 -3.36 3.82 19.36
C ASP A 275 -3.17 2.30 19.41
N LEU A 276 -2.10 1.83 20.06
CA LEU A 276 -1.88 0.40 20.28
C LEU A 276 -2.91 -0.19 21.26
N ASP A 277 -3.36 0.57 22.25
CA ASP A 277 -4.45 0.15 23.14
C ASP A 277 -5.76 -0.02 22.38
N ASP A 278 -6.11 0.91 21.48
CA ASP A 278 -7.30 0.82 20.63
C ASP A 278 -7.22 -0.38 19.67
N PHE A 279 -6.10 -0.57 18.98
CA PHE A 279 -5.92 -1.72 18.09
C PHE A 279 -5.98 -3.06 18.86
N ALA A 280 -5.32 -3.15 20.01
CA ALA A 280 -5.35 -4.37 20.82
C ALA A 280 -6.73 -4.63 21.43
N THR A 281 -7.48 -3.58 21.77
CA THR A 281 -8.89 -3.66 22.19
C THR A 281 -9.76 -4.19 21.06
N PHE A 282 -9.62 -3.64 19.86
CA PHE A 282 -10.32 -4.15 18.67
C PHE A 282 -10.02 -5.63 18.45
N ALA A 283 -8.74 -6.03 18.49
CA ALA A 283 -8.33 -7.41 18.27
C ALA A 283 -8.99 -8.37 19.27
N ALA A 284 -8.99 -8.02 20.56
CA ALA A 284 -9.64 -8.82 21.60
C ALA A 284 -11.17 -8.90 21.43
N LEU A 285 -11.82 -7.81 21.00
CA LEU A 285 -13.25 -7.80 20.72
C LEU A 285 -13.61 -8.60 19.47
N ALA A 286 -12.77 -8.56 18.42
CA ALA A 286 -12.98 -9.29 17.17
C ALA A 286 -12.96 -10.81 17.38
N GLU A 287 -12.14 -11.31 18.31
CA GLU A 287 -12.13 -12.74 18.66
C GLU A 287 -13.45 -13.20 19.31
N VAL A 288 -14.16 -12.29 19.99
CA VAL A 288 -15.44 -12.59 20.66
C VAL A 288 -16.63 -12.40 19.72
N HIS A 289 -16.60 -11.34 18.92
CA HIS A 289 -17.77 -10.86 18.18
C HIS A 289 -17.66 -11.03 16.65
N GLY A 290 -16.51 -11.51 16.15
CA GLY A 290 -16.25 -11.74 14.74
C GLY A 290 -15.57 -10.57 14.03
N ALA A 291 -15.28 -10.76 12.74
CA ALA A 291 -14.35 -9.93 11.97
C ALA A 291 -14.84 -8.52 11.58
N ASP A 292 -16.11 -8.20 11.83
CA ASP A 292 -16.73 -6.95 11.37
C ASP A 292 -17.39 -6.22 12.54
N TRP A 293 -16.76 -5.14 13.01
CA TRP A 293 -17.25 -4.36 14.15
C TRP A 293 -18.66 -3.80 13.93
N ARG A 294 -19.08 -3.61 12.67
CA ARG A 294 -20.42 -3.12 12.31
C ARG A 294 -21.51 -4.14 12.65
N GLN A 295 -21.13 -5.40 12.90
CA GLN A 295 -22.03 -6.48 13.31
C GLN A 295 -22.00 -6.73 14.83
N TRP A 296 -21.11 -6.07 15.57
CA TRP A 296 -21.04 -6.18 17.03
C TRP A 296 -22.26 -5.52 17.70
N PRO A 297 -22.50 -5.80 19.00
CA PRO A 297 -23.42 -5.01 19.82
C PRO A 297 -23.17 -3.51 19.64
N GLU A 298 -24.25 -2.73 19.55
CA GLU A 298 -24.20 -1.29 19.21
C GLU A 298 -23.32 -0.51 20.19
N GLU A 299 -23.37 -0.86 21.46
CA GLU A 299 -22.60 -0.25 22.55
C GLU A 299 -21.07 -0.46 22.43
N LEU A 300 -20.61 -1.46 21.66
CA LEU A 300 -19.19 -1.74 21.43
C LEU A 300 -18.63 -1.07 20.16
N ARG A 301 -19.48 -0.40 19.39
CA ARG A 301 -19.09 0.23 18.12
C ARG A 301 -18.37 1.56 18.32
N ASP A 302 -18.66 2.27 19.40
CA ASP A 302 -17.95 3.51 19.75
C ASP A 302 -16.70 3.18 20.60
N PRO A 303 -15.47 3.35 20.07
CA PRO A 303 -14.24 3.04 20.79
C PRO A 303 -14.06 3.86 22.08
N SER A 304 -14.74 4.99 22.20
CA SER A 304 -14.74 5.88 23.38
C SER A 304 -15.89 5.60 24.37
N GLY A 305 -16.81 4.72 24.00
CA GLY A 305 -18.02 4.39 24.77
C GLY A 305 -17.76 3.71 26.12
N GLU A 306 -18.74 3.76 27.02
CA GLU A 306 -18.65 3.09 28.33
C GLU A 306 -18.49 1.57 28.20
N ALA A 307 -19.24 0.92 27.30
CA ALA A 307 -19.15 -0.53 27.14
C ALA A 307 -17.76 -0.98 26.64
N VAL A 308 -17.09 -0.18 25.80
CA VAL A 308 -15.71 -0.45 25.39
C VAL A 308 -14.74 -0.27 26.57
N ARG A 309 -14.93 0.73 27.44
CA ARG A 309 -14.13 0.89 28.66
C ARG A 309 -14.31 -0.28 29.64
N GLU A 310 -15.54 -0.75 29.81
CA GLU A 310 -15.82 -1.97 30.58
C GLU A 310 -15.17 -3.20 29.94
N ALA A 311 -15.27 -3.35 28.61
CA ALA A 311 -14.62 -4.43 27.87
C ALA A 311 -13.09 -4.38 28.00
N ARG A 312 -12.46 -3.19 27.95
CA ARG A 312 -11.01 -3.04 28.20
C ARG A 312 -10.60 -3.56 29.56
N SER A 313 -11.43 -3.33 30.58
CA SER A 313 -11.18 -3.84 31.93
C SER A 313 -11.37 -5.37 32.00
N ALA A 314 -12.40 -5.89 31.34
CA ALA A 314 -12.71 -7.33 31.34
C ALA A 314 -11.70 -8.16 30.51
N LEU A 315 -11.18 -7.58 29.42
CA LEU A 315 -10.28 -8.23 28.45
C LEU A 315 -8.82 -7.77 28.60
N ALA A 316 -8.44 -7.15 29.72
CA ALA A 316 -7.13 -6.52 29.91
C ALA A 316 -5.94 -7.45 29.60
N GLU A 317 -6.02 -8.73 29.99
CA GLU A 317 -4.98 -9.71 29.68
C GLU A 317 -4.88 -10.01 28.18
N ARG A 318 -6.03 -10.13 27.49
CA ARG A 318 -6.06 -10.40 26.05
C ARG A 318 -5.60 -9.19 25.22
N ILE A 319 -5.97 -7.99 25.67
CA ILE A 319 -5.45 -6.73 25.11
C ILE A 319 -3.92 -6.68 25.27
N GLY A 320 -3.42 -7.00 26.46
CA GLY A 320 -1.98 -7.11 26.70
C GLY A 320 -1.29 -8.11 25.76
N PHE A 321 -1.93 -9.26 25.50
CA PHE A 321 -1.44 -10.26 24.55
C PHE A 321 -1.33 -9.70 23.12
N HIS A 322 -2.36 -9.06 22.58
CA HIS A 322 -2.28 -8.47 21.23
C HIS A 322 -1.27 -7.32 21.14
N ALA A 323 -1.15 -6.50 22.18
CA ALA A 323 -0.13 -5.45 22.24
C ALA A 323 1.30 -6.03 22.21
N TRP A 324 1.51 -7.17 22.86
CA TRP A 324 2.78 -7.90 22.81
C TRP A 324 3.06 -8.54 21.46
N LEU A 325 2.05 -9.06 20.76
CA LEU A 325 2.25 -9.54 19.39
C LEU A 325 2.82 -8.43 18.51
N GLN A 326 2.34 -7.19 18.65
CA GLN A 326 2.90 -6.04 17.94
C GLN A 326 4.35 -5.74 18.35
N LEU A 327 4.71 -5.91 19.62
CA LEU A 327 6.12 -5.81 20.05
C LEU A 327 6.99 -6.84 19.34
N LEU A 328 6.58 -8.11 19.30
CA LEU A 328 7.32 -9.16 18.61
C LEU A 328 7.45 -8.90 17.10
N CYS A 329 6.38 -8.40 16.46
CA CYS A 329 6.41 -8.07 15.04
C CYS A 329 7.44 -6.97 14.77
N ARG A 330 7.46 -5.92 15.60
CA ARG A 330 8.45 -4.84 15.49
C ARG A 330 9.88 -5.35 15.62
N GLU A 331 10.15 -6.23 16.59
CA GLU A 331 11.47 -6.82 16.79
C GLU A 331 11.95 -7.60 15.55
N GLN A 332 11.08 -8.42 14.93
CA GLN A 332 11.47 -9.20 13.76
C GLN A 332 11.53 -8.37 12.47
N LEU A 333 10.69 -7.34 12.32
CA LEU A 333 10.78 -6.39 11.21
C LEU A 333 12.06 -5.54 11.28
N ASP A 334 12.43 -5.07 12.48
CA ASP A 334 13.73 -4.41 12.70
C ASP A 334 14.89 -5.35 12.34
N ALA A 335 14.85 -6.60 12.77
CA ALA A 335 15.88 -7.59 12.44
C ALA A 335 15.99 -7.85 10.93
N ALA A 336 14.87 -7.86 10.19
CA ALA A 336 14.88 -8.01 8.74
C ALA A 336 15.50 -6.80 8.04
N ARG A 337 15.16 -5.58 8.45
CA ARG A 337 15.77 -4.35 7.92
C ARG A 337 17.27 -4.32 8.22
N ASP A 338 17.66 -4.64 9.46
CA ASP A 338 19.07 -4.64 9.86
C ASP A 338 19.85 -5.70 9.07
N ALA A 339 19.28 -6.88 8.79
CA ALA A 339 19.90 -7.88 7.93
C ALA A 339 20.19 -7.37 6.52
N ALA A 340 19.33 -6.53 5.93
CA ALA A 340 19.56 -5.89 4.64
C ALA A 340 20.71 -4.86 4.70
N ARG A 341 20.74 -4.05 5.77
CA ARG A 341 21.78 -3.03 5.98
C ARG A 341 23.15 -3.65 6.25
N ASP A 342 23.21 -4.70 7.05
CA ASP A 342 24.45 -5.40 7.42
C ASP A 342 25.20 -5.98 6.20
N VAL A 343 24.45 -6.42 5.18
CA VAL A 343 25.03 -6.94 3.92
C VAL A 343 25.20 -5.87 2.83
N GLY A 344 25.03 -4.60 3.20
CA GLY A 344 25.28 -3.43 2.36
C GLY A 344 24.32 -3.30 1.17
N MET A 345 23.04 -3.65 1.35
CA MET A 345 22.03 -3.36 0.31
C MET A 345 21.93 -1.84 0.09
N SER A 346 22.06 -1.38 -1.15
CA SER A 346 22.13 0.05 -1.49
C SER A 346 20.84 0.82 -1.21
N VAL A 347 19.69 0.12 -1.22
CA VAL A 347 18.38 0.66 -0.82
C VAL A 347 17.93 -0.02 0.46
N GLY A 348 17.93 -1.36 0.53
CA GLY A 348 17.40 -2.11 1.67
C GLY A 348 15.99 -2.64 1.42
N ILE A 349 15.11 -2.60 2.42
CA ILE A 349 13.74 -3.13 2.32
C ILE A 349 12.73 -2.02 2.06
N VAL A 350 12.01 -2.13 0.96
CA VAL A 350 10.88 -1.28 0.59
C VAL A 350 9.58 -2.01 0.97
N HIS A 351 8.76 -1.39 1.81
CA HIS A 351 7.46 -1.93 2.17
C HIS A 351 6.36 -1.37 1.28
N ASP A 352 5.42 -2.23 0.88
CA ASP A 352 4.23 -1.81 0.17
C ASP A 352 3.15 -1.30 1.15
N LEU A 353 2.50 -0.20 0.79
CA LEU A 353 1.40 0.39 1.54
C LEU A 353 0.11 0.27 0.71
N PRO A 354 -0.87 -0.53 1.16
CA PRO A 354 -2.11 -0.71 0.42
C PRO A 354 -2.99 0.56 0.50
N VAL A 355 -3.86 0.71 -0.50
CA VAL A 355 -4.70 1.91 -0.68
C VAL A 355 -5.63 2.18 0.51
N GLY A 356 -6.12 1.13 1.18
CA GLY A 356 -7.14 1.24 2.22
C GLY A 356 -7.09 0.12 3.26
N VAL A 357 -8.21 -0.04 3.97
CA VAL A 357 -8.40 -1.03 5.05
C VAL A 357 -9.71 -1.77 4.87
N HIS A 358 -9.83 -2.94 5.48
CA HIS A 358 -11.10 -3.66 5.57
C HIS A 358 -12.15 -2.79 6.29
N PRO A 359 -13.38 -2.67 5.78
CA PRO A 359 -14.39 -1.76 6.35
C PRO A 359 -14.86 -2.15 7.75
N GLY A 360 -14.77 -3.43 8.09
CA GLY A 360 -14.98 -3.96 9.44
C GLY A 360 -13.70 -4.04 10.30
N GLY A 361 -12.58 -3.50 9.84
CA GLY A 361 -11.27 -3.60 10.48
C GLY A 361 -11.01 -2.60 11.62
N ALA A 362 -9.84 -2.72 12.24
CA ALA A 362 -9.41 -1.93 13.39
C ALA A 362 -9.32 -0.44 13.10
N ASP A 363 -8.72 -0.04 11.97
CA ASP A 363 -8.60 1.38 11.62
C ASP A 363 -9.98 1.98 11.34
N ALA A 364 -10.86 1.23 10.65
CA ALA A 364 -12.23 1.66 10.38
C ALA A 364 -13.08 1.78 11.66
N TRP A 365 -12.76 1.02 12.72
CA TRP A 365 -13.40 1.12 14.03
C TRP A 365 -12.82 2.26 14.89
N ALA A 366 -11.50 2.39 14.96
CA ALA A 366 -10.83 3.38 15.80
C ALA A 366 -10.91 4.80 15.23
N LEU A 367 -10.94 4.93 13.90
CA LEU A 367 -10.84 6.21 13.19
C LEU A 367 -12.12 6.51 12.39
N GLN A 368 -13.30 6.06 12.88
CA GLN A 368 -14.59 6.19 12.20
C GLN A 368 -14.87 7.60 11.67
N ASP A 369 -14.49 8.63 12.44
CA ASP A 369 -14.79 10.03 12.13
C ASP A 369 -14.06 10.57 10.89
N VAL A 370 -12.96 9.91 10.47
CA VAL A 370 -12.15 10.33 9.32
C VAL A 370 -12.32 9.43 8.10
N PHE A 371 -13.19 8.43 8.16
CA PHE A 371 -13.55 7.56 7.02
C PHE A 371 -14.96 7.88 6.50
N ALA A 372 -15.18 7.71 5.20
CA ALA A 372 -16.52 7.61 4.62
C ALA A 372 -16.93 6.12 4.60
N SER A 373 -17.35 5.59 5.74
CA SER A 373 -17.48 4.15 5.98
C SER A 373 -18.51 3.40 5.12
N ASP A 374 -19.49 4.10 4.56
CA ASP A 374 -20.50 3.48 3.68
C ASP A 374 -20.11 3.53 2.19
N VAL A 375 -19.03 4.25 1.85
CA VAL A 375 -18.49 4.34 0.49
C VAL A 375 -17.50 3.21 0.24
N ARG A 376 -17.47 2.71 -1.00
CA ARG A 376 -16.46 1.77 -1.46
C ARG A 376 -15.55 2.44 -2.49
N VAL A 377 -14.24 2.24 -2.34
CA VAL A 377 -13.25 2.65 -3.33
C VAL A 377 -13.16 1.61 -4.44
N GLY A 378 -12.90 2.07 -5.65
CA GLY A 378 -12.67 1.20 -6.79
C GLY A 378 -11.95 1.91 -7.93
N CYS A 379 -12.26 1.50 -9.15
CA CYS A 379 -11.87 2.23 -10.36
C CYS A 379 -13.03 2.24 -11.37
N PRO A 380 -13.11 3.26 -12.24
CA PRO A 380 -14.07 3.26 -13.34
C PRO A 380 -13.82 2.10 -14.30
N ALA A 381 -14.76 1.87 -15.22
CA ALA A 381 -14.57 0.91 -16.30
C ALA A 381 -13.35 1.28 -17.18
N ASP A 382 -12.50 0.29 -17.43
CA ASP A 382 -11.30 0.44 -18.27
C ASP A 382 -11.18 -0.67 -19.32
N ALA A 383 -10.12 -0.61 -20.13
CA ALA A 383 -9.89 -1.55 -21.23
C ALA A 383 -9.62 -3.00 -20.78
N PHE A 384 -9.23 -3.23 -19.54
CA PHE A 384 -8.97 -4.56 -18.97
C PHE A 384 -10.15 -5.08 -18.13
N ASN A 385 -10.91 -4.17 -17.51
CA ASN A 385 -12.07 -4.45 -16.66
C ASN A 385 -13.24 -3.56 -17.09
N PRO A 386 -14.04 -3.97 -18.11
CA PRO A 386 -15.12 -3.15 -18.66
C PRO A 386 -16.28 -2.90 -17.67
N LEU A 387 -16.33 -3.63 -16.55
CA LEU A 387 -17.32 -3.43 -15.48
C LEU A 387 -16.84 -2.45 -14.40
N GLY A 388 -15.59 -1.98 -14.46
CA GLY A 388 -14.90 -1.33 -13.37
C GLY A 388 -14.52 -2.33 -12.26
N GLN A 389 -13.94 -1.82 -11.18
CA GLN A 389 -13.59 -2.63 -10.02
C GLN A 389 -14.16 -2.01 -8.76
N ASP A 390 -14.61 -2.85 -7.83
CA ASP A 390 -14.99 -2.47 -6.47
C ASP A 390 -14.01 -3.18 -5.53
N TRP A 391 -13.19 -2.41 -4.81
CA TRP A 391 -12.19 -2.96 -3.91
C TRP A 391 -12.75 -3.17 -2.50
N GLY A 392 -13.96 -2.69 -2.21
CA GLY A 392 -14.62 -2.88 -0.91
C GLY A 392 -13.99 -2.12 0.26
N LEU A 393 -13.13 -1.14 0.00
CA LEU A 393 -12.39 -0.37 1.01
C LEU A 393 -13.07 0.98 1.26
N PRO A 394 -13.19 1.46 2.51
CA PRO A 394 -13.69 2.81 2.77
C PRO A 394 -12.57 3.85 2.52
N PRO A 395 -12.87 4.95 1.82
CA PRO A 395 -11.92 6.04 1.64
C PRO A 395 -11.85 6.93 2.89
N TRP A 396 -10.71 7.62 3.05
CA TRP A 396 -10.66 8.78 3.96
C TRP A 396 -11.68 9.83 3.52
N ARG A 397 -12.36 10.48 4.47
CA ARG A 397 -13.16 11.68 4.20
C ARG A 397 -12.21 12.89 4.08
N PRO A 398 -12.11 13.57 2.92
CA PRO A 398 -11.06 14.59 2.71
C PRO A 398 -11.13 15.76 3.69
N ASP A 399 -12.34 16.23 4.02
CA ASP A 399 -12.62 17.29 4.98
C ASP A 399 -12.21 16.89 6.41
N ALA A 400 -12.65 15.71 6.86
CA ALA A 400 -12.34 15.22 8.21
C ALA A 400 -10.84 14.93 8.38
N LEU A 401 -10.19 14.38 7.36
CA LEU A 401 -8.75 14.14 7.38
C LEU A 401 -7.97 15.47 7.50
N ALA A 402 -8.44 16.52 6.81
CA ALA A 402 -7.86 17.86 6.92
C ALA A 402 -8.07 18.47 8.31
N GLU A 403 -9.27 18.35 8.88
CA GLU A 403 -9.59 18.78 10.25
C GLU A 403 -8.77 18.05 11.32
N ALA A 404 -8.52 16.76 11.12
CA ALA A 404 -7.62 15.95 11.95
C ALA A 404 -6.13 16.29 11.75
N GLY A 405 -5.81 17.31 10.94
CA GLY A 405 -4.45 17.74 10.69
C GLY A 405 -3.62 16.73 9.88
N TYR A 406 -4.27 15.83 9.14
CA TYR A 406 -3.64 14.68 8.47
C TYR A 406 -2.87 13.74 9.41
N ALA A 407 -3.08 13.81 10.72
CA ALA A 407 -2.42 12.94 11.69
C ALA A 407 -2.66 11.44 11.40
N PRO A 408 -3.87 10.97 11.02
CA PRO A 408 -4.08 9.57 10.64
C PRO A 408 -3.18 9.10 9.48
N PHE A 409 -3.07 9.92 8.42
CA PHE A 409 -2.23 9.57 7.26
C PHE A 409 -0.73 9.60 7.61
N ARG A 410 -0.29 10.61 8.37
CA ARG A 410 1.06 10.69 8.93
C ARG A 410 1.43 9.43 9.71
N ASP A 411 0.54 8.98 10.58
CA ASP A 411 0.84 7.87 11.49
C ASP A 411 0.85 6.51 10.78
N VAL A 412 0.08 6.36 9.69
CA VAL A 412 0.22 5.24 8.76
C VAL A 412 1.61 5.24 8.11
N VAL A 413 2.03 6.36 7.49
CA VAL A 413 3.32 6.45 6.80
C VAL A 413 4.48 6.23 7.78
N ARG A 414 4.43 6.85 8.97
CA ARG A 414 5.43 6.67 10.02
C ARG A 414 5.56 5.22 10.47
N SER A 415 4.44 4.51 10.61
CA SER A 415 4.48 3.14 11.11
C SER A 415 5.16 2.21 10.11
N VAL A 416 4.84 2.33 8.82
CA VAL A 416 5.50 1.57 7.75
C VAL A 416 7.00 1.89 7.70
N LEU A 417 7.36 3.17 7.68
CA LEU A 417 8.75 3.62 7.58
C LEU A 417 9.60 3.35 8.82
N ARG A 418 8.98 3.02 9.97
CA ARG A 418 9.71 2.64 11.19
C ARG A 418 10.66 1.46 10.95
N HIS A 419 10.28 0.54 10.07
CA HIS A 419 11.01 -0.69 9.78
C HIS A 419 11.39 -0.85 8.30
N ALA A 420 11.28 0.23 7.52
CA ALA A 420 11.56 0.20 6.09
C ALA A 420 12.67 1.20 5.71
N ASP A 421 13.36 0.92 4.60
CA ASP A 421 14.27 1.83 3.91
C ASP A 421 13.61 2.47 2.66
N GLY A 422 12.38 2.08 2.38
CA GLY A 422 11.53 2.69 1.35
C GLY A 422 10.06 2.35 1.53
N ILE A 423 9.21 3.11 0.86
CA ILE A 423 7.77 2.85 0.81
C ILE A 423 7.29 2.86 -0.65
N ARG A 424 6.53 1.82 -1.04
CA ARG A 424 5.73 1.82 -2.26
C ARG A 424 4.31 2.21 -1.88
N ILE A 425 3.78 3.27 -2.48
CA ILE A 425 2.39 3.70 -2.32
C ILE A 425 1.58 3.03 -3.43
N ASP A 426 0.76 2.07 -3.05
CA ASP A 426 -0.20 1.43 -3.95
C ASP A 426 -1.26 2.44 -4.39
N HIS A 427 -1.59 2.46 -5.68
CA HIS A 427 -2.49 3.42 -6.29
C HIS A 427 -2.18 4.87 -5.88
N VAL A 428 -1.01 5.37 -6.25
CA VAL A 428 -0.49 6.68 -5.79
C VAL A 428 -1.40 7.85 -6.18
N ALA A 429 -2.18 7.69 -7.26
CA ALA A 429 -3.23 8.62 -7.67
C ALA A 429 -4.25 8.90 -6.53
N GLY A 430 -4.39 7.98 -5.57
CA GLY A 430 -5.19 8.15 -4.36
C GLY A 430 -4.78 9.33 -3.47
N LEU A 431 -3.57 9.86 -3.62
CA LEU A 431 -3.16 11.12 -2.96
C LEU A 431 -3.81 12.36 -3.59
N TRP A 432 -4.29 12.25 -4.83
CA TRP A 432 -5.00 13.31 -5.56
C TRP A 432 -6.50 13.07 -5.59
N ARG A 433 -6.92 11.84 -5.89
CA ARG A 433 -8.33 11.49 -6.01
C ARG A 433 -8.54 9.99 -5.90
N LEU A 434 -9.73 9.59 -5.43
CA LEU A 434 -10.18 8.21 -5.46
C LEU A 434 -11.55 8.11 -6.12
N TRP A 435 -11.79 7.00 -6.81
CA TRP A 435 -13.11 6.68 -7.35
C TRP A 435 -14.01 6.16 -6.24
N TRP A 436 -15.00 6.96 -5.87
CA TRP A 436 -15.98 6.67 -4.83
C TRP A 436 -17.23 6.04 -5.44
N ILE A 437 -17.57 4.85 -4.97
CA ILE A 437 -18.80 4.14 -5.30
C ILE A 437 -19.77 4.32 -4.12
N PRO A 438 -20.86 5.09 -4.28
CA PRO A 438 -21.81 5.31 -3.19
C PRO A 438 -22.60 4.04 -2.84
N PRO A 439 -23.26 4.01 -1.68
CA PRO A 439 -23.99 2.83 -1.19
C PRO A 439 -25.02 2.32 -2.21
N GLY A 440 -25.04 1.01 -2.45
CA GLY A 440 -26.01 0.37 -3.35
C GLY A 440 -25.71 0.44 -4.85
N GLU A 441 -24.69 1.20 -5.28
CA GLU A 441 -24.33 1.34 -6.70
C GLU A 441 -23.26 0.32 -7.13
N PRO A 442 -23.26 -0.12 -8.41
CA PRO A 442 -22.21 -0.96 -8.97
C PRO A 442 -20.92 -0.16 -9.26
N ALA A 443 -19.80 -0.87 -9.45
CA ALA A 443 -18.46 -0.27 -9.60
C ALA A 443 -18.35 0.87 -10.64
N HIS A 444 -18.96 0.70 -11.82
CA HIS A 444 -18.95 1.70 -12.88
C HIS A 444 -19.81 2.96 -12.60
N ARG A 445 -20.61 2.96 -11.52
CA ARG A 445 -21.48 4.09 -11.10
C ARG A 445 -20.93 4.82 -9.89
N GLY A 446 -19.67 5.25 -10.00
CA GLY A 446 -19.01 6.12 -9.03
C GLY A 446 -18.65 7.49 -9.61
N THR A 447 -17.87 8.25 -8.86
CA THR A 447 -17.18 9.46 -9.34
C THR A 447 -15.88 9.69 -8.58
N TYR A 448 -14.98 10.51 -9.13
CA TYR A 448 -13.77 10.91 -8.40
C TYR A 448 -14.07 11.94 -7.31
N VAL A 449 -13.53 11.69 -6.11
CA VAL A 449 -13.44 12.67 -5.02
C VAL A 449 -11.99 13.04 -4.83
N HIS A 450 -11.71 14.35 -4.80
CA HIS A 450 -10.35 14.88 -4.74
C HIS A 450 -9.88 15.09 -3.29
N TYR A 451 -8.58 14.87 -3.09
CA TYR A 451 -7.84 15.14 -1.87
C TYR A 451 -6.90 16.34 -2.09
N ASP A 452 -6.47 16.96 -0.99
CA ASP A 452 -5.39 17.97 -1.04
C ASP A 452 -4.04 17.27 -1.28
N ALA A 453 -3.70 17.09 -2.55
CA ALA A 453 -2.47 16.44 -2.96
C ALA A 453 -1.21 17.15 -2.45
N GLU A 454 -1.23 18.49 -2.32
CA GLU A 454 -0.07 19.22 -1.80
C GLU A 454 0.20 18.82 -0.35
N VAL A 455 -0.85 18.73 0.48
CA VAL A 455 -0.71 18.33 1.88
C VAL A 455 -0.36 16.85 1.98
N MET A 456 -1.06 15.96 1.25
CA MET A 456 -0.79 14.53 1.25
C MET A 456 0.67 14.23 0.85
N LEU A 457 1.17 14.84 -0.23
CA LEU A 457 2.57 14.72 -0.62
C LEU A 457 3.50 15.33 0.42
N GLY A 458 3.17 16.49 0.99
CA GLY A 458 3.98 17.13 2.04
C GLY A 458 4.19 16.21 3.25
N VAL A 459 3.12 15.54 3.71
CA VAL A 459 3.18 14.54 4.79
C VAL A 459 4.05 13.37 4.38
N LEU A 460 3.79 12.75 3.23
CA LEU A 460 4.55 11.58 2.75
C LEU A 460 6.04 11.89 2.65
N LEU A 461 6.40 13.00 2.02
CA LEU A 461 7.79 13.40 1.80
C LEU A 461 8.51 13.77 3.10
N LEU A 462 7.81 14.43 4.04
CA LEU A 462 8.40 14.75 5.33
C LEU A 462 8.74 13.48 6.13
N GLU A 463 7.83 12.52 6.17
CA GLU A 463 8.04 11.28 6.91
C GLU A 463 9.07 10.37 6.22
N ALA A 464 9.03 10.27 4.89
CA ALA A 464 10.06 9.57 4.12
C ALA A 464 11.45 10.18 4.34
N HIS A 465 11.55 11.52 4.34
CA HIS A 465 12.81 12.21 4.59
C HIS A 465 13.35 11.95 5.99
N ARG A 466 12.49 11.94 7.02
CA ARG A 466 12.87 11.62 8.40
C ARG A 466 13.41 10.21 8.55
N ALA A 467 12.84 9.26 7.82
CA ALA A 467 13.27 7.88 7.80
C ALA A 467 14.53 7.65 6.94
N GLY A 468 14.94 8.63 6.13
CA GLY A 468 15.97 8.43 5.10
C GLY A 468 15.52 7.45 4.02
N ALA A 469 14.22 7.34 3.80
CA ALA A 469 13.61 6.32 2.96
C ALA A 469 13.33 6.81 1.54
N ILE A 470 13.37 5.91 0.57
CA ILE A 470 12.92 6.18 -0.79
C ILE A 470 11.39 6.10 -0.90
N VAL A 471 10.82 6.74 -1.92
CA VAL A 471 9.37 6.67 -2.20
C VAL A 471 9.17 6.19 -3.63
N VAL A 472 8.32 5.18 -3.79
CA VAL A 472 7.84 4.70 -5.08
C VAL A 472 6.33 4.90 -5.10
N GLY A 473 5.80 5.52 -6.14
CA GLY A 473 4.36 5.55 -6.41
C GLY A 473 4.02 4.54 -7.50
N GLU A 474 3.00 3.72 -7.26
CA GLU A 474 2.40 2.96 -8.34
C GLU A 474 1.43 3.84 -9.11
N ASP A 475 1.81 4.17 -10.35
CA ASP A 475 1.08 5.02 -11.28
C ASP A 475 0.65 4.25 -12.55
N LEU A 476 0.10 3.04 -12.39
CA LEU A 476 -0.44 2.26 -13.49
C LEU A 476 -1.95 2.52 -13.68
N GLY A 477 -2.43 2.26 -14.89
CA GLY A 477 -3.83 2.45 -15.26
C GLY A 477 -4.14 3.85 -15.75
N THR A 478 -5.31 4.39 -15.38
CA THR A 478 -5.78 5.71 -15.85
C THR A 478 -5.29 6.81 -14.90
N VAL A 479 -4.01 7.18 -15.05
CA VAL A 479 -3.36 8.23 -14.24
C VAL A 479 -3.23 9.52 -15.05
N GLU A 480 -3.47 10.66 -14.42
CA GLU A 480 -3.30 11.98 -15.05
C GLU A 480 -1.81 12.37 -15.06
N ASP A 481 -1.35 12.96 -16.16
CA ASP A 481 0.06 13.38 -16.33
C ASP A 481 0.59 14.19 -15.13
N VAL A 482 -0.25 15.04 -14.53
CA VAL A 482 0.10 15.85 -13.34
C VAL A 482 0.57 15.01 -12.15
N VAL A 483 0.06 13.78 -11.99
CA VAL A 483 0.45 12.86 -10.91
C VAL A 483 1.89 12.41 -11.13
N THR A 484 2.19 11.83 -12.29
CA THR A 484 3.51 11.31 -12.64
C THR A 484 4.54 12.44 -12.74
N ASP A 485 4.21 13.57 -13.36
CA ASP A 485 5.08 14.75 -13.43
C ASP A 485 5.45 15.26 -12.03
N THR A 486 4.45 15.39 -11.14
CA THR A 486 4.69 15.83 -9.76
C THR A 486 5.55 14.83 -9.01
N MET A 487 5.34 13.52 -9.18
CA MET A 487 6.18 12.49 -8.57
C MET A 487 7.64 12.68 -8.97
N HIS A 488 7.93 12.80 -10.27
CA HIS A 488 9.28 13.01 -10.76
C HIS A 488 9.88 14.32 -10.27
N GLU A 489 9.12 15.41 -10.19
CA GLU A 489 9.57 16.69 -9.63
C GLU A 489 9.97 16.57 -8.16
N ARG A 490 9.25 15.75 -7.39
CA ARG A 490 9.44 15.51 -5.96
C ARG A 490 10.44 14.39 -5.64
N GLY A 491 10.98 13.70 -6.64
CA GLY A 491 11.94 12.61 -6.44
C GLY A 491 11.29 11.32 -5.95
N ILE A 492 10.03 11.12 -6.32
CA ILE A 492 9.29 9.87 -6.14
C ILE A 492 9.45 9.07 -7.44
N LEU A 493 9.79 7.79 -7.32
CA LEU A 493 9.88 6.92 -8.50
C LEU A 493 8.48 6.53 -8.99
N SER A 494 8.25 6.57 -10.30
CA SER A 494 7.09 5.94 -10.94
C SER A 494 7.32 4.44 -11.19
N SER A 495 6.33 3.76 -11.73
CA SER A 495 6.39 2.34 -12.08
C SER A 495 6.57 2.15 -13.58
N ALA A 496 7.51 1.29 -13.98
CA ALA A 496 7.68 0.87 -15.36
C ALA A 496 7.54 -0.65 -15.44
N VAL A 497 6.56 -1.15 -16.19
CA VAL A 497 6.27 -2.60 -16.25
C VAL A 497 6.43 -3.06 -17.69
N LEU A 498 7.34 -4.00 -17.94
CA LEU A 498 7.72 -4.44 -19.28
C LEU A 498 6.52 -4.75 -20.19
N TRP A 499 5.46 -5.33 -19.64
CA TRP A 499 4.21 -5.63 -20.36
C TRP A 499 3.54 -4.40 -20.98
N PHE A 500 3.68 -3.23 -20.35
CA PHE A 500 2.99 -1.99 -20.68
C PHE A 500 3.87 -0.93 -21.35
N GLU A 501 5.20 -1.07 -21.25
CA GLU A 501 6.16 -0.13 -21.85
C GLU A 501 6.16 -0.22 -23.38
N ARG A 502 5.35 0.64 -24.02
CA ARG A 502 5.14 0.67 -25.46
C ARG A 502 5.12 2.10 -25.98
N ALA A 503 5.51 2.27 -27.25
CA ALA A 503 5.30 3.50 -27.99
C ALA A 503 3.83 3.58 -28.45
N TRP A 504 2.93 3.94 -27.52
CA TRP A 504 1.48 3.91 -27.73
C TRP A 504 0.97 4.77 -28.90
N ASP A 505 1.72 5.82 -29.25
CA ASP A 505 1.43 6.73 -30.37
C ASP A 505 1.99 6.26 -31.72
N GLU A 506 2.76 5.16 -31.75
CA GLU A 506 3.35 4.62 -32.97
C GLU A 506 2.52 3.47 -33.59
N PRO A 507 2.51 3.31 -34.92
CA PRO A 507 1.84 2.20 -35.57
C PRO A 507 2.35 0.84 -35.07
N GLY A 508 1.42 0.00 -34.60
CA GLY A 508 1.75 -1.32 -34.07
C GLY A 508 2.17 -1.33 -32.60
N GLN A 509 2.31 -0.14 -31.97
CA GLN A 509 2.60 0.03 -30.54
C GLN A 509 3.74 -0.89 -30.07
N PRO A 510 4.93 -0.80 -30.72
CA PRO A 510 6.06 -1.63 -30.37
C PRO A 510 6.50 -1.37 -28.93
N HIS A 511 7.12 -2.36 -28.29
CA HIS A 511 7.71 -2.16 -26.98
C HIS A 511 8.84 -1.12 -27.03
N THR A 512 8.85 -0.22 -26.06
CA THR A 512 9.93 0.76 -25.89
C THR A 512 11.16 0.03 -25.37
N ARG A 513 12.33 0.38 -25.89
CA ARG A 513 13.60 -0.23 -25.49
C ARG A 513 13.89 0.13 -24.02
N PRO A 514 14.28 -0.83 -23.16
CA PRO A 514 14.46 -0.54 -21.74
C PRO A 514 15.44 0.59 -21.41
N GLN A 515 16.45 0.81 -22.25
CA GLN A 515 17.41 1.91 -22.08
C GLN A 515 16.82 3.30 -22.39
N ASP A 516 15.65 3.35 -23.01
CA ASP A 516 14.92 4.56 -23.38
C ASP A 516 13.74 4.84 -22.42
N TRP A 517 13.55 4.02 -21.38
CA TRP A 517 12.54 4.25 -20.34
C TRP A 517 12.88 5.46 -19.46
N GLU A 518 11.89 6.02 -18.76
CA GLU A 518 12.09 7.12 -17.83
C GLU A 518 13.04 6.72 -16.69
N PRO A 519 14.18 7.41 -16.48
CA PRO A 519 15.14 7.07 -15.44
C PRO A 519 14.57 7.06 -14.02
N GLU A 520 13.64 7.96 -13.68
CA GLU A 520 13.04 8.06 -12.33
C GLU A 520 11.90 7.04 -12.12
N THR A 521 12.16 5.78 -12.47
CA THR A 521 11.24 4.65 -12.34
C THR A 521 11.81 3.50 -11.50
N MET A 522 10.91 2.72 -10.91
CA MET A 522 11.12 1.35 -10.49
C MET A 522 10.55 0.42 -11.59
N ALA A 523 11.46 -0.20 -12.33
CA ALA A 523 11.12 -1.12 -13.39
C ALA A 523 10.87 -2.54 -12.89
N SER A 524 9.95 -3.26 -13.52
CA SER A 524 9.79 -4.70 -13.34
C SER A 524 9.37 -5.42 -14.63
N ILE A 525 9.58 -6.73 -14.67
CA ILE A 525 9.04 -7.57 -15.75
C ILE A 525 7.52 -7.66 -15.59
N SER A 526 7.08 -8.05 -14.38
CA SER A 526 5.69 -8.22 -14.01
C SER A 526 5.40 -7.61 -12.63
N THR A 527 4.15 -7.69 -12.20
CA THR A 527 3.70 -7.38 -10.83
C THR A 527 2.95 -8.58 -10.25
N HIS A 528 2.51 -8.48 -9.00
CA HIS A 528 1.75 -9.55 -8.36
C HIS A 528 0.32 -9.72 -8.92
N ASP A 529 -0.20 -8.71 -9.61
CA ASP A 529 -1.51 -8.71 -10.27
C ASP A 529 -1.47 -9.20 -11.72
N LEU A 530 -0.26 -9.38 -12.26
CA LEU A 530 -0.02 -9.71 -13.65
C LEU A 530 0.54 -11.12 -13.78
N PRO A 531 0.41 -11.74 -14.96
CA PRO A 531 0.95 -13.07 -15.20
C PRO A 531 2.44 -13.10 -14.88
N THR A 532 2.92 -14.19 -14.26
CA THR A 532 4.35 -14.46 -14.23
C THR A 532 4.88 -14.63 -15.66
N VAL A 533 6.19 -14.55 -15.86
CA VAL A 533 6.79 -14.80 -17.18
C VAL A 533 6.38 -16.16 -17.74
N ALA A 534 6.43 -17.21 -16.92
CA ALA A 534 6.04 -18.56 -17.35
C ALA A 534 4.52 -18.67 -17.60
N GLY A 535 3.69 -17.96 -16.83
CA GLY A 535 2.25 -17.87 -17.06
C GLY A 535 1.91 -17.14 -18.36
N TRP A 536 2.58 -16.02 -18.61
CA TRP A 536 2.43 -15.22 -19.82
C TRP A 536 2.82 -16.01 -21.09
N LEU A 537 3.95 -16.73 -21.06
CA LEU A 537 4.38 -17.58 -22.18
C LEU A 537 3.39 -18.70 -22.51
N ARG A 538 2.56 -19.08 -21.54
CA ARG A 538 1.55 -20.15 -21.66
C ARG A 538 0.13 -19.63 -21.87
N ASP A 539 -0.05 -18.32 -22.02
CA ASP A 539 -1.37 -17.68 -22.09
C ASP A 539 -2.26 -18.03 -20.87
N GLU A 540 -1.65 -18.27 -19.71
CA GLU A 540 -2.32 -18.82 -18.52
C GLU A 540 -3.45 -17.92 -18.04
N ARG A 541 -3.24 -16.59 -18.02
CA ARG A 541 -4.27 -15.63 -17.64
C ARG A 541 -5.48 -15.70 -18.56
N VAL A 542 -5.25 -15.75 -19.88
CA VAL A 542 -6.34 -15.84 -20.86
C VAL A 542 -7.11 -17.15 -20.68
N ARG A 543 -6.41 -18.26 -20.48
CA ARG A 543 -7.01 -19.57 -20.20
C ARG A 543 -7.89 -19.52 -18.94
N VAL A 544 -7.36 -19.03 -17.83
CA VAL A 544 -8.09 -18.96 -16.55
C VAL A 544 -9.26 -17.99 -16.65
N GLN A 545 -9.10 -16.82 -17.26
CA GLN A 545 -10.21 -15.89 -17.46
C GLN A 545 -11.30 -16.48 -18.36
N ALA A 546 -10.94 -17.25 -19.40
CA ALA A 546 -11.92 -17.94 -20.25
C ALA A 546 -12.69 -19.00 -19.45
N GLU A 547 -12.01 -19.79 -18.62
CA GLU A 547 -12.61 -20.82 -17.76
C GLU A 547 -13.57 -20.22 -16.72
N LEU A 548 -13.25 -19.03 -16.21
CA LEU A 548 -14.06 -18.30 -15.24
C LEU A 548 -15.13 -17.40 -15.88
N GLY A 549 -15.18 -17.30 -17.22
CA GLY A 549 -16.14 -16.44 -17.91
C GLY A 549 -15.89 -14.94 -17.72
N LEU A 550 -14.62 -14.54 -17.54
CA LEU A 550 -14.19 -13.16 -17.27
C LEU A 550 -13.66 -12.42 -18.50
N LEU A 551 -13.71 -13.04 -19.69
CA LEU A 551 -13.28 -12.39 -20.94
C LEU A 551 -14.38 -11.50 -21.51
N ASP A 552 -13.98 -10.35 -22.03
CA ASP A 552 -14.84 -9.50 -22.86
C ASP A 552 -14.82 -10.00 -24.30
N GLY A 553 -15.72 -10.94 -24.61
CA GLY A 553 -15.88 -11.51 -25.95
C GLY A 553 -15.36 -12.95 -26.10
N PRO A 554 -15.18 -13.43 -27.34
CA PRO A 554 -14.76 -14.80 -27.62
C PRO A 554 -13.34 -15.11 -27.14
N ALA A 555 -13.15 -16.29 -26.56
CA ALA A 555 -11.83 -16.73 -26.08
C ALA A 555 -10.78 -16.77 -27.20
N ASP A 556 -11.15 -17.18 -28.42
CA ASP A 556 -10.24 -17.23 -29.57
C ASP A 556 -9.64 -15.86 -29.90
N ASP A 557 -10.41 -14.78 -29.76
CA ASP A 557 -9.94 -13.42 -30.00
C ASP A 557 -8.93 -13.00 -28.92
N ALA A 558 -9.18 -13.36 -27.66
CA ALA A 558 -8.26 -13.10 -26.55
C ALA A 558 -6.93 -13.88 -26.70
N PHE A 559 -6.97 -15.15 -27.11
CA PHE A 559 -5.77 -15.94 -27.40
C PHE A 559 -5.00 -15.37 -28.60
N ALA A 560 -5.69 -14.91 -29.64
CA ALA A 560 -5.05 -14.26 -30.78
C ALA A 560 -4.36 -12.93 -30.38
N ALA A 561 -5.00 -12.14 -29.53
CA ALA A 561 -4.41 -10.92 -28.97
C ALA A 561 -3.16 -11.22 -28.14
N ALA A 562 -3.23 -12.19 -27.23
CA ALA A 562 -2.08 -12.61 -26.41
C ALA A 562 -0.91 -13.15 -27.26
N ALA A 563 -1.19 -13.90 -28.32
CA ALA A 563 -0.16 -14.36 -29.25
C ALA A 563 0.53 -13.19 -29.99
N LYS A 564 -0.23 -12.16 -30.36
CA LYS A 564 0.32 -10.94 -30.99
C LYS A 564 1.18 -10.15 -30.02
N ASP A 565 0.72 -9.98 -28.79
CA ASP A 565 1.49 -9.32 -27.72
C ASP A 565 2.78 -10.07 -27.42
N ARG A 566 2.72 -11.42 -27.44
CA ARG A 566 3.91 -12.25 -27.30
C ARG A 566 4.91 -12.03 -28.42
N GLU A 567 4.46 -12.05 -29.68
CA GLU A 567 5.37 -11.82 -30.81
C GLU A 567 6.02 -10.42 -30.72
N ALA A 568 5.27 -9.39 -30.31
CA ALA A 568 5.81 -8.03 -30.16
C ALA A 568 6.96 -7.95 -29.13
N LEU A 569 6.89 -8.73 -28.06
CA LEU A 569 7.99 -8.79 -27.08
C LEU A 569 9.18 -9.62 -27.61
N PHE A 570 8.93 -10.68 -28.37
CA PHE A 570 10.01 -11.42 -29.05
C PHE A 570 10.68 -10.59 -30.14
N ASP A 571 9.95 -9.68 -30.80
CA ASP A 571 10.52 -8.66 -31.67
C ASP A 571 11.50 -7.75 -30.91
N LEU A 572 11.13 -7.27 -29.71
CA LEU A 572 12.04 -6.51 -28.84
C LEU A 572 13.30 -7.33 -28.49
N LEU A 573 13.15 -8.59 -28.08
CA LEU A 573 14.29 -9.45 -27.77
C LEU A 573 15.24 -9.60 -28.96
N ARG A 574 14.70 -9.83 -30.16
CA ARG A 574 15.48 -9.92 -31.41
C ARG A 574 16.15 -8.59 -31.75
N HIS A 575 15.47 -7.47 -31.51
CA HIS A 575 16.01 -6.13 -31.75
C HIS A 575 17.19 -5.80 -30.82
N GLU A 576 17.08 -6.15 -29.54
CA GLU A 576 18.14 -5.98 -28.54
C GLU A 576 19.25 -7.04 -28.65
N GLY A 577 19.14 -7.99 -29.59
CA GLY A 577 20.13 -9.05 -29.79
C GLY A 577 20.21 -10.06 -28.65
N VAL A 578 19.16 -10.18 -27.84
CA VAL A 578 19.08 -11.12 -26.72
C VAL A 578 18.67 -12.50 -27.24
N SER A 579 19.37 -13.56 -26.81
CA SER A 579 18.99 -14.93 -27.18
C SER A 579 17.62 -15.29 -26.61
N THR A 580 16.78 -15.91 -27.44
CA THR A 580 15.43 -16.37 -27.07
C THR A 580 15.39 -17.87 -26.72
N ASP A 581 16.55 -18.52 -26.59
CA ASP A 581 16.63 -19.97 -26.29
C ASP A 581 15.98 -20.31 -24.93
N ASP A 582 16.16 -19.42 -23.95
CA ASP A 582 15.44 -19.43 -22.68
C ASP A 582 14.70 -18.08 -22.52
N PRO A 583 13.40 -18.02 -22.84
CA PRO A 583 12.64 -16.78 -22.74
C PRO A 583 12.59 -16.18 -21.33
N ILE A 584 12.69 -16.98 -20.26
CA ILE A 584 12.71 -16.44 -18.89
C ILE A 584 13.99 -15.63 -18.69
N VAL A 585 15.13 -16.22 -19.02
CA VAL A 585 16.43 -15.53 -18.93
C VAL A 585 16.48 -14.35 -19.89
N ALA A 586 15.92 -14.48 -21.09
CA ALA A 586 15.87 -13.41 -22.08
C ALA A 586 15.15 -12.15 -21.56
N LEU A 587 14.01 -12.30 -20.88
CA LEU A 587 13.29 -11.16 -20.30
C LEU A 587 14.04 -10.51 -19.13
N HIS A 588 14.80 -11.29 -18.35
CA HIS A 588 15.70 -10.71 -17.34
C HIS A 588 16.87 -9.97 -17.99
N ALA A 589 17.41 -10.50 -19.09
CA ALA A 589 18.51 -9.88 -19.83
C ALA A 589 18.10 -8.57 -20.52
N VAL A 590 16.90 -8.51 -21.10
CA VAL A 590 16.43 -7.32 -21.82
C VAL A 590 16.14 -6.16 -20.87
N ILE A 591 15.60 -6.42 -19.68
CA ILE A 591 15.28 -5.37 -18.69
C ILE A 591 16.49 -4.94 -17.85
N ALA A 592 17.51 -5.79 -17.69
CA ALA A 592 18.69 -5.50 -16.89
C ALA A 592 19.35 -4.13 -17.18
N PRO A 593 19.57 -3.72 -18.46
CA PRO A 593 20.16 -2.43 -18.80
C PRO A 593 19.17 -1.26 -18.75
N ALA A 594 17.94 -1.42 -18.23
CA ALA A 594 16.94 -0.35 -18.24
C ALA A 594 17.48 0.98 -17.69
N ALA A 595 16.99 2.12 -18.19
CA ALA A 595 17.38 3.43 -17.68
C ALA A 595 16.91 3.69 -16.24
N SER A 596 15.91 2.95 -15.76
CA SER A 596 15.30 3.03 -14.42
C SER A 596 16.31 3.01 -13.27
N ARG A 597 15.99 3.71 -12.16
CA ARG A 597 16.76 3.64 -10.91
C ARG A 597 16.79 2.22 -10.36
N LEU A 598 15.63 1.60 -10.26
CA LEU A 598 15.50 0.24 -9.72
C LEU A 598 15.00 -0.70 -10.81
N VAL A 599 15.51 -1.94 -10.83
CA VAL A 599 14.95 -3.05 -11.62
C VAL A 599 14.65 -4.20 -10.68
N LEU A 600 13.39 -4.59 -10.58
CA LEU A 600 12.93 -5.69 -9.76
C LEU A 600 12.48 -6.86 -10.63
N SER A 601 12.75 -8.07 -10.15
CA SER A 601 12.12 -9.29 -10.66
C SER A 601 11.39 -10.01 -9.54
N SER A 602 10.46 -10.90 -9.88
CA SER A 602 9.80 -11.76 -8.90
C SER A 602 10.54 -13.10 -8.76
N PRO A 603 10.72 -13.63 -7.54
CA PRO A 603 11.18 -15.00 -7.35
C PRO A 603 10.34 -16.02 -8.13
N ALA A 604 9.03 -15.78 -8.29
CA ALA A 604 8.12 -16.63 -9.04
C ALA A 604 8.50 -16.70 -10.54
N ASP A 605 8.96 -15.60 -11.13
CA ASP A 605 9.42 -15.56 -12.51
C ASP A 605 10.70 -16.38 -12.68
N ALA A 606 11.68 -16.15 -11.80
CA ALA A 606 12.99 -16.80 -11.87
C ALA A 606 12.91 -18.34 -11.72
N VAL A 607 11.93 -18.84 -10.94
CA VAL A 607 11.70 -20.29 -10.75
C VAL A 607 10.63 -20.85 -11.68
N GLY A 608 10.13 -20.06 -12.64
CA GLY A 608 9.16 -20.49 -13.64
C GLY A 608 7.80 -20.92 -13.08
N GLN A 609 7.35 -20.31 -11.98
CA GLN A 609 5.99 -20.48 -11.47
C GLN A 609 5.00 -19.97 -12.53
N VAL A 610 3.96 -20.74 -12.84
CA VAL A 610 2.97 -20.44 -13.89
C VAL A 610 1.81 -19.61 -13.33
N ARG A 611 1.41 -19.91 -12.10
CA ARG A 611 0.27 -19.28 -11.45
C ARG A 611 0.68 -17.90 -10.92
N GLN A 612 -0.02 -16.86 -11.33
CA GLN A 612 0.18 -15.51 -10.80
C GLN A 612 -0.29 -15.40 -9.34
N PRO A 613 0.33 -14.56 -8.49
CA PRO A 613 -0.07 -14.44 -7.09
C PRO A 613 -1.53 -14.02 -6.89
N ASN A 614 -2.02 -13.09 -7.72
CA ASN A 614 -3.38 -12.58 -7.69
C ASN A 614 -3.92 -12.42 -9.11
N LEU A 615 -5.19 -12.77 -9.32
CA LEU A 615 -5.97 -12.50 -10.52
C LEU A 615 -7.03 -11.44 -10.20
N PRO A 616 -6.79 -10.16 -10.57
CA PRO A 616 -7.74 -9.08 -10.31
C PRO A 616 -9.15 -9.39 -10.81
N GLY A 617 -10.16 -8.93 -10.06
CA GLY A 617 -11.57 -9.21 -10.34
C GLY A 617 -12.07 -10.56 -9.85
N THR A 618 -11.26 -11.31 -9.09
CA THR A 618 -11.68 -12.58 -8.45
C THR A 618 -11.46 -12.54 -6.95
N VAL A 619 -12.24 -13.32 -6.20
CA VAL A 619 -12.11 -13.46 -4.74
C VAL A 619 -11.83 -14.92 -4.38
N ASN A 620 -12.75 -15.82 -4.72
CA ASN A 620 -12.65 -17.25 -4.41
C ASN A 620 -12.54 -18.14 -5.65
N GLU A 621 -12.73 -17.56 -6.83
CA GLU A 621 -12.67 -18.21 -8.13
C GLU A 621 -11.23 -18.60 -8.52
N TYR A 622 -10.26 -17.84 -8.01
CA TYR A 622 -8.82 -18.10 -8.15
C TYR A 622 -8.16 -18.19 -6.76
N PRO A 623 -7.09 -18.99 -6.57
CA PRO A 623 -6.38 -19.08 -5.29
C PRO A 623 -5.48 -17.87 -5.02
N ASN A 624 -6.06 -16.65 -5.07
CA ASN A 624 -5.37 -15.39 -4.81
C ASN A 624 -4.64 -15.45 -3.47
N TRP A 625 -3.39 -14.99 -3.46
CA TRP A 625 -2.54 -14.86 -2.28
C TRP A 625 -2.21 -16.17 -1.56
N ARG A 626 -2.47 -17.33 -2.20
CA ARG A 626 -2.25 -18.65 -1.57
C ARG A 626 -1.21 -19.50 -2.29
N ILE A 627 -0.69 -19.02 -3.40
CA ILE A 627 0.27 -19.76 -4.23
C ILE A 627 1.66 -19.65 -3.63
N ARG A 628 2.27 -20.81 -3.38
CA ARG A 628 3.64 -20.95 -2.89
C ARG A 628 4.65 -20.86 -4.03
N LEU A 629 5.90 -20.53 -3.70
CA LEU A 629 7.01 -20.85 -4.58
C LEU A 629 7.18 -22.37 -4.68
N PRO A 630 7.56 -22.91 -5.86
CA PRO A 630 7.77 -24.34 -6.06
C PRO A 630 9.08 -24.87 -5.43
N VAL A 631 9.90 -24.00 -4.86
CA VAL A 631 11.17 -24.30 -4.20
C VAL A 631 11.22 -23.60 -2.85
N ASP A 632 11.92 -24.20 -1.87
CA ASP A 632 12.22 -23.52 -0.62
C ASP A 632 13.36 -22.49 -0.79
N LEU A 633 13.63 -21.73 0.27
CA LEU A 633 14.60 -20.64 0.27
C LEU A 633 16.03 -21.14 -0.01
N ASP A 634 16.42 -22.30 0.52
CA ASP A 634 17.76 -22.87 0.28
C ASP A 634 17.95 -23.32 -1.16
N ALA A 635 16.94 -24.01 -1.71
CA ALA A 635 16.90 -24.39 -3.10
C ALA A 635 16.88 -23.16 -4.02
N PHE A 636 16.15 -22.09 -3.68
CA PHE A 636 16.07 -20.87 -4.49
C PHE A 636 17.46 -20.28 -4.82
N PHE A 637 18.34 -20.15 -3.83
CA PHE A 637 19.68 -19.58 -4.03
C PHE A 637 20.65 -20.53 -4.76
N THR A 638 20.31 -21.82 -4.84
CA THR A 638 21.11 -22.83 -5.55
C THR A 638 20.54 -23.24 -6.91
N ASP A 639 19.32 -22.83 -7.24
CA ASP A 639 18.61 -23.14 -8.49
C ASP A 639 19.31 -22.52 -9.70
N ASP A 640 19.59 -23.33 -10.72
CA ASP A 640 20.29 -22.90 -11.93
C ASP A 640 19.47 -21.88 -12.73
N ARG A 641 18.13 -21.94 -12.69
CA ARG A 641 17.25 -20.96 -13.35
C ARG A 641 17.35 -19.60 -12.68
N VAL A 642 17.37 -19.57 -11.35
CA VAL A 642 17.56 -18.34 -10.57
C VAL A 642 18.93 -17.73 -10.86
N ARG A 643 19.99 -18.55 -10.86
CA ARG A 643 21.35 -18.07 -11.22
C ARG A 643 21.41 -17.50 -12.62
N ALA A 644 20.78 -18.15 -13.59
CA ALA A 644 20.73 -17.68 -14.98
C ALA A 644 19.94 -16.37 -15.12
N ALA A 645 18.83 -16.21 -14.40
CA ALA A 645 18.03 -14.98 -14.37
C ALA A 645 18.76 -13.81 -13.67
N VAL A 646 19.53 -14.10 -12.61
CA VAL A 646 20.29 -13.10 -11.84
C VAL A 646 21.54 -12.61 -12.57
N ALA A 647 22.21 -13.47 -13.34
CA ALA A 647 23.45 -13.15 -14.04
C ALA A 647 23.40 -11.84 -14.84
N PRO A 648 22.43 -11.60 -15.74
CA PRO A 648 22.36 -10.34 -16.50
C PRO A 648 22.07 -9.12 -15.61
N LEU A 649 21.23 -9.27 -14.57
CA LEU A 649 20.92 -8.18 -13.64
C LEU A 649 22.17 -7.73 -12.88
N ARG A 650 22.95 -8.69 -12.38
CA ARG A 650 24.21 -8.44 -11.68
C ARG A 650 25.26 -7.80 -12.59
N GLU A 651 25.34 -8.22 -13.85
CA GLU A 651 26.29 -7.68 -14.82
C GLU A 651 25.95 -6.23 -15.21
N ALA A 652 24.69 -5.94 -15.51
CA ALA A 652 24.25 -4.60 -15.92
C ALA A 652 24.19 -3.61 -14.76
N ARG A 653 23.99 -4.10 -13.52
CA ARG A 653 23.79 -3.28 -12.32
C ARG A 653 24.71 -3.75 -11.19
N PRO A 654 26.04 -3.60 -11.35
CA PRO A 654 26.97 -3.99 -10.31
C PRO A 654 26.74 -3.15 -9.06
N ARG A 655 26.90 -3.75 -7.88
CA ARG A 655 26.92 -3.00 -6.62
C ARG A 655 27.99 -1.90 -6.71
N GLY A 656 27.61 -0.66 -6.41
CA GLY A 656 28.57 0.42 -6.27
C GLY A 656 29.60 0.06 -5.20
N SER A 657 30.89 0.24 -5.49
CA SER A 657 31.91 0.18 -4.45
C SER A 657 31.60 1.28 -3.44
N SER A 658 31.31 0.91 -2.19
CA SER A 658 31.27 1.87 -1.08
C SER A 658 32.53 2.74 -1.16
N SER A 659 32.35 4.04 -1.35
CA SER A 659 33.45 4.98 -1.20
C SER A 659 33.85 4.93 0.27
N GLU A 660 35.06 4.44 0.54
CA GLU A 660 35.73 4.55 1.84
C GLU A 660 35.88 6.01 2.28
#